data_AF-A0AAF5DFB5-F1
#
_entry.id   AF-A0AAF5DFB5-F1
#
_cell.length_a   1.000
_cell.length_b   1.000
_cell.length_c   1.000
_cell.angle_alpha   90.00
_cell.angle_beta   90.00
_cell.angle_gamma   90.00
#
_symmetry.space_group_name_H-M   'P 1'
#
loop_
_entity.id
_entity.type
_entity.pdbx_description
1 polymer ?
#
loop_
_entity_poly.entity_id
_entity_poly.type
_entity_poly.pdbx_seq_one_letter_code
_entity_poly.pdbx_strand_id
1 'polypeptide(L)'
;LYIHNIMSIDLTKNFLKLLYYFNRQDLVSFCQEHNFLFDQAKKTGDHGPVTTHYYGVMSGIIDEYFNGNFHFVPPKNQTILLEDALEELHKRIGEVLQLDEGKICLDIGCGIGGVIRDLADTKASIIGVTIAPNEVAIGNEELKRRKVYPKCQLIEGDCHKMPFENDKFTSAYAIYSLKYFVNLKPVLGEISRTLKNGGKFVCYDLLTTSKYNPKIDVFMWLAQSDLVGFLIKTGQALNILPKGFYEFNKIFLSGTVNKIVKSGEMGILSGGEILRFLIPLDIYIYIYIITKSYFIMKVGIIGYGHLGQFLKNELDKDTNFEVIKIWNRTPDMDNNILPLNDITKENLVGIDLVIEVAHPDITKMYSNVILKECNLFIGSPTALSDQEIYDMVDNLGKEFNRSIFIPTGALWAAEDIRKMAELGQLKKLTISMIKHPSSFKVLGDLKKLCNEAIETSTLKVLYSGPVRGLCKLAPNNVNTMAGAAIAAKNLGFDNVEAKLIADPEMLEWHIVELDVVGEDGFNVKIRRENPAKPGAVTGNATYYSFLASIHRCKYKPSECSYNLLINLKFTKYNDINIFVTFIIYTTLTFKLQMNLNLSRLDILQVGTVSKDCLKIITFNDDEKGSKRKKKNKSLVKIVVGSQDGILTCIENKDSSYNIVFKTLPGPPIVSVKLGGALNTIQDRIFIGMDNFIKGYSKKGKQFFSFECNFTEPITAMYVYGVDLLICSRNVLTHYHDLQETNSYICSEVITDVICLPISEGSWVGRGLTPIISCEDKKIRILSNGELCYIIKISDVANILSLYMNDGGYSRQKVLYGTIDGKIGLLDLPEKDGKVLWEIDTTSISKITSVFYYSLYGNSHPDIIIGKDDGIIEFYNADEMDNLTLKQSYNCDDSITGIVCGRFTNPNYDEIIISSYSGWIFSLTTEPPKGNKEGEKNSIPQFDIKMEQLKKEVIELESQIQEHRTKFQEASTKEDEDVMIAPEFVINDNFTLNKELACYTLTIELALSIDFVILQCNVNVELMDVDKNLSVISLTNTNLFPEHGNALLASYRCQSNTNRIEIRIRSVEGQYGTLKAYIVPRGLPKTCQF
;
A
#
# COMPACT_ATOMS: atom_id res chain seq x y z
N LEU A 1 -5.24 9.54 28.18
CA LEU A 1 -5.89 10.66 28.91
C LEU A 1 -4.99 11.90 29.08
N TYR A 2 -3.92 12.06 28.29
CA TYR A 2 -3.21 13.33 28.07
C TYR A 2 -2.83 13.37 26.57
N ILE A 3 -2.79 14.55 25.95
CA ILE A 3 -2.73 14.85 24.50
C ILE A 3 -4.12 14.99 23.84
N HIS A 4 -4.93 15.89 24.40
CA HIS A 4 -5.84 16.75 23.63
C HIS A 4 -5.07 18.03 23.28
N ASN A 5 -5.34 18.61 22.11
CA ASN A 5 -4.82 19.86 21.52
C ASN A 5 -3.48 19.74 20.79
N ILE A 6 -3.53 19.79 19.46
CA ILE A 6 -2.98 20.85 18.60
C ILE A 6 -3.41 20.52 17.16
N MET A 7 -4.54 21.08 16.74
CA MET A 7 -4.88 21.31 15.34
C MET A 7 -5.66 22.62 15.30
N SER A 8 -5.12 23.59 14.59
CA SER A 8 -5.76 24.87 14.27
C SER A 8 -6.97 24.73 13.38
N ILE A 9 -7.92 25.66 13.56
CA ILE A 9 -9.25 25.76 12.96
C ILE A 9 -10.24 24.82 13.64
N ASP A 10 -11.25 25.41 14.29
CA ASP A 10 -12.44 24.70 14.78
C ASP A 10 -13.31 24.29 13.58
N LEU A 11 -12.91 23.23 12.89
CA LEU A 11 -13.67 22.81 11.71
C LEU A 11 -15.04 22.21 12.07
N THR A 12 -15.35 21.97 13.35
CA THR A 12 -16.72 21.65 13.79
C THR A 12 -17.64 22.84 13.54
N LYS A 13 -17.18 24.05 13.88
CA LYS A 13 -17.91 25.30 13.64
C LYS A 13 -18.03 25.63 12.15
N ASN A 14 -16.95 25.42 11.37
CA ASN A 14 -16.99 25.65 9.91
C ASN A 14 -17.81 24.60 9.17
N PHE A 15 -17.90 23.37 9.68
CA PHE A 15 -18.74 22.31 9.11
C PHE A 15 -20.24 22.64 9.19
N LEU A 16 -20.72 23.20 10.31
CA LEU A 16 -22.11 23.65 10.44
C LEU A 16 -22.44 24.79 9.47
N LYS A 17 -21.51 25.74 9.28
CA LYS A 17 -21.66 26.81 8.28
C LYS A 17 -21.68 26.25 6.85
N LEU A 18 -20.83 25.27 6.56
CA LEU A 18 -20.78 24.60 5.27
C LEU A 18 -22.08 23.84 4.98
N LEU A 19 -22.63 23.11 5.96
CA LEU A 19 -23.95 22.47 5.86
C LEU A 19 -25.06 23.48 5.58
N TYR A 20 -25.02 24.62 6.28
CA TYR A 20 -25.97 25.70 6.06
C TYR A 20 -25.85 26.32 4.66
N TYR A 21 -24.62 26.49 4.15
CA TYR A 21 -24.37 26.95 2.80
C TYR A 21 -24.96 25.98 1.77
N PHE A 22 -24.66 24.69 1.88
CA PHE A 22 -25.20 23.69 0.95
C PHE A 22 -26.73 23.57 1.00
N ASN A 23 -27.34 23.73 2.18
CA ASN A 23 -28.80 23.70 2.32
C ASN A 23 -29.51 24.86 1.61
N ARG A 24 -28.79 25.91 1.23
CA ARG A 24 -29.31 27.04 0.45
C ARG A 24 -29.11 26.88 -1.06
N GLN A 25 -28.38 25.85 -1.49
CA GLN A 25 -28.08 25.61 -2.90
C GLN A 25 -28.98 24.49 -3.45
N ASP A 26 -29.55 24.70 -4.64
CA ASP A 26 -30.22 23.63 -5.38
C ASP A 26 -29.17 22.78 -6.13
N LEU A 27 -28.58 21.83 -5.40
CA LEU A 27 -27.52 20.98 -5.93
C LEU A 27 -28.00 20.03 -7.03
N VAL A 28 -29.30 19.73 -7.11
CA VAL A 28 -29.85 18.87 -8.17
C VAL A 28 -29.82 19.60 -9.50
N SER A 29 -30.39 20.81 -9.54
CA SER A 29 -30.37 21.67 -10.73
C SER A 29 -28.94 22.02 -11.13
N PHE A 30 -28.09 22.35 -10.15
CA PHE A 30 -26.66 22.59 -10.39
C PHE A 30 -25.96 21.41 -11.08
N CYS A 31 -26.16 20.18 -10.60
CA CYS A 31 -25.53 19.01 -11.23
C CYS A 31 -26.04 18.77 -12.66
N GLN A 32 -27.32 19.02 -12.93
CA GLN A 32 -27.91 18.88 -14.26
C GLN A 32 -27.35 19.91 -15.24
N GLU A 33 -27.32 21.19 -14.83
CA GLU A 33 -26.78 22.29 -15.63
C GLU A 33 -25.28 22.10 -15.86
N HIS A 34 -24.52 21.69 -14.84
CA HIS A 34 -23.10 21.41 -14.99
C HIS A 34 -22.84 20.28 -16.00
N ASN A 35 -23.60 19.20 -15.95
CA ASN A 35 -23.46 18.10 -16.92
C ASN A 35 -23.76 18.58 -18.35
N PHE A 36 -24.78 19.42 -18.54
CA PHE A 36 -25.10 20.00 -19.83
C PHE A 36 -23.96 20.89 -20.35
N LEU A 37 -23.41 21.77 -19.51
CA LEU A 37 -22.26 22.61 -19.86
C LEU A 37 -21.01 21.78 -20.14
N PHE A 38 -20.79 20.70 -19.39
CA PHE A 38 -19.67 19.78 -19.60
C PHE A 38 -19.77 19.05 -20.95
N ASP A 39 -20.97 18.61 -21.33
CA ASP A 39 -21.20 17.98 -22.63
C ASP A 39 -21.07 18.98 -23.78
N GLN A 40 -21.44 20.24 -23.58
CA GLN A 40 -21.14 21.30 -24.55
C GLN A 40 -19.65 21.59 -24.65
N ALA A 41 -18.93 21.64 -23.53
CA ALA A 41 -17.48 21.85 -23.50
C ALA A 41 -16.73 20.75 -24.27
N LYS A 42 -17.14 19.48 -24.10
CA LYS A 42 -16.58 18.38 -24.90
C LYS A 42 -16.76 18.53 -26.41
N LYS A 43 -17.86 19.15 -26.86
CA LYS A 43 -18.17 19.35 -28.28
C LYS A 43 -17.42 20.55 -28.87
N THR A 44 -17.27 21.61 -28.09
CA THR A 44 -16.74 22.90 -28.55
C THR A 44 -15.25 23.08 -28.25
N GLY A 45 -14.71 22.34 -27.28
CA GLY A 45 -13.40 22.56 -26.69
C GLY A 45 -13.34 23.74 -25.73
N ASP A 46 -14.43 24.51 -25.59
CA ASP A 46 -14.51 25.65 -24.66
C ASP A 46 -14.96 25.16 -23.27
N HIS A 47 -14.00 25.08 -22.36
CA HIS A 47 -14.23 24.68 -20.97
C HIS A 47 -14.53 25.87 -20.04
N GLY A 48 -14.56 27.11 -20.54
CA GLY A 48 -14.80 28.31 -19.74
C GLY A 48 -16.13 28.27 -19.00
N PRO A 49 -17.29 28.16 -19.69
CA PRO A 49 -18.61 28.20 -19.08
C PRO A 49 -18.83 27.13 -18.00
N VAL A 50 -18.35 25.89 -18.24
CA VAL A 50 -18.47 24.79 -17.27
C VAL A 50 -17.57 25.00 -16.05
N THR A 51 -16.39 25.59 -16.23
CA THR A 51 -15.46 25.92 -15.13
C THR A 51 -16.00 27.07 -14.29
N THR A 52 -16.53 28.11 -14.92
CA THR A 52 -17.22 29.21 -14.23
C THR A 52 -18.41 28.71 -13.41
N HIS A 53 -19.24 27.83 -13.99
CA HIS A 53 -20.35 27.21 -13.28
C HIS A 53 -19.87 26.37 -12.08
N TYR A 54 -18.77 25.62 -12.20
CA TYR A 54 -18.18 24.86 -11.09
C TYR A 54 -17.83 25.76 -9.89
N TYR A 55 -17.10 26.85 -10.15
CA TYR A 55 -16.72 27.80 -9.10
C TYR A 55 -17.91 28.58 -8.54
N GLY A 56 -19.03 28.67 -9.27
CA GLY A 56 -20.29 29.24 -8.77
C GLY A 56 -20.72 28.71 -7.38
N VAL A 57 -20.48 27.42 -7.11
CA VAL A 57 -20.75 26.80 -5.80
C VAL A 57 -19.46 26.56 -5.00
N MET A 58 -18.37 26.17 -5.66
CA MET A 58 -17.13 25.81 -4.95
C MET A 58 -16.46 26.97 -4.24
N SER A 59 -16.60 28.19 -4.74
CA SER A 59 -15.93 29.34 -4.13
C SER A 59 -16.50 29.69 -2.76
N GLY A 60 -17.80 29.51 -2.54
CA GLY A 60 -18.41 29.69 -1.21
C GLY A 60 -17.95 28.63 -0.20
N ILE A 61 -17.67 27.40 -0.67
CA ILE A 61 -17.07 26.35 0.15
C ILE A 61 -15.63 26.72 0.51
N ILE A 62 -14.86 27.22 -0.46
CA ILE A 62 -13.47 27.65 -0.23
C ILE A 62 -13.40 28.78 0.78
N ASP A 63 -14.30 29.75 0.68
CA ASP A 63 -14.36 30.88 1.62
C ASP A 63 -14.70 30.43 3.04
N GLU A 64 -15.85 29.76 3.21
CA GLU A 64 -16.37 29.39 4.54
C GLU A 64 -15.57 28.27 5.21
N TYR A 65 -15.08 27.30 4.43
CA TYR A 65 -14.45 26.11 4.99
C TYR A 65 -12.92 26.20 5.06
N PHE A 66 -12.28 26.77 4.04
CA PHE A 66 -10.82 26.87 3.96
C PHE A 66 -10.28 28.27 4.24
N ASN A 67 -11.10 29.13 4.87
CA ASN A 67 -10.78 30.52 5.18
C ASN A 67 -10.24 31.26 3.93
N GLY A 68 -10.75 30.88 2.74
CA GLY A 68 -10.39 31.42 1.43
C GLY A 68 -9.07 30.99 0.81
N ASN A 69 -8.37 29.97 1.35
CA ASN A 69 -7.13 29.42 0.79
C ASN A 69 -7.29 27.94 0.42
N PHE A 70 -7.25 27.58 -0.87
CA PHE A 70 -7.43 26.20 -1.34
C PHE A 70 -6.12 25.55 -1.84
N HIS A 71 -5.11 25.53 -0.96
CA HIS A 71 -3.78 24.96 -1.22
C HIS A 71 -3.11 24.56 0.09
N PHE A 72 -2.14 23.63 0.04
CA PHE A 72 -1.52 23.03 1.23
C PHE A 72 -0.06 23.40 1.34
N VAL A 73 0.38 23.54 2.59
CA VAL A 73 1.75 23.79 2.96
C VAL A 73 2.20 22.72 3.95
N PRO A 74 3.40 22.14 3.78
CA PRO A 74 3.97 21.26 4.79
C PRO A 74 4.35 22.07 6.03
N PRO A 75 3.88 21.67 7.23
CA PRO A 75 4.23 22.40 8.45
C PRO A 75 5.72 22.22 8.77
N LYS A 76 6.40 23.30 9.16
CA LYS A 76 7.82 23.25 9.56
C LYS A 76 8.07 22.40 10.82
N ASN A 77 7.07 22.29 11.68
CA ASN A 77 7.06 21.45 12.88
C ASN A 77 5.63 21.00 13.20
N GLN A 78 5.48 19.97 14.02
CA GLN A 78 4.17 19.38 14.33
C GLN A 78 3.22 20.30 15.12
N THR A 79 3.66 21.49 15.54
CA THR A 79 2.89 22.39 16.42
C THR A 79 2.31 23.62 15.75
N ILE A 80 2.70 23.93 14.50
CA ILE A 80 2.23 25.13 13.79
C ILE A 80 0.78 24.96 13.31
N LEU A 81 0.00 26.03 13.41
CA LEU A 81 -1.35 26.10 12.88
C LEU A 81 -1.31 26.19 11.33
N LEU A 82 -2.28 25.59 10.63
CA LEU A 82 -2.37 25.62 9.17
C LEU A 82 -2.47 27.06 8.63
N GLU A 83 -3.24 27.93 9.29
CA GLU A 83 -3.37 29.33 8.90
C GLU A 83 -2.02 30.05 8.98
N ASP A 84 -1.28 29.84 10.08
CA ASP A 84 0.06 30.40 10.26
C ASP A 84 1.06 29.85 9.23
N ALA A 85 0.97 28.55 8.92
CA ALA A 85 1.82 27.93 7.92
C ALA A 85 1.53 28.45 6.49
N LEU A 86 0.25 28.68 6.17
CA LEU A 86 -0.17 29.26 4.89
C LEU A 86 0.28 30.72 4.79
N GLU A 87 0.08 31.50 5.85
CA GLU A 87 0.56 32.88 5.93
C GLU A 87 2.09 32.94 5.78
N GLU A 88 2.83 32.02 6.39
CA GLU A 88 4.29 31.92 6.22
C GLU A 88 4.68 31.61 4.77
N LEU A 89 3.99 30.67 4.11
CA LEU A 89 4.20 30.40 2.69
C LEU A 89 3.92 31.64 1.83
N HIS A 90 2.82 32.35 2.10
CA HIS A 90 2.46 33.56 1.36
C HIS A 90 3.51 34.66 1.56
N LYS A 91 3.91 34.92 2.80
CA LYS A 91 4.99 35.87 3.10
C LYS A 91 6.27 35.50 2.35
N ARG A 92 6.62 34.21 2.31
CA ARG A 92 7.79 33.74 1.56
C ARG A 92 7.67 33.98 0.05
N ILE A 93 6.48 33.77 -0.52
CA ILE A 93 6.21 34.12 -1.93
C ILE A 93 6.39 35.63 -2.14
N GLY A 94 5.88 36.45 -1.22
CA GLY A 94 6.06 37.91 -1.23
C GLY A 94 7.52 38.34 -1.21
N GLU A 95 8.33 37.75 -0.33
CA GLU A 95 9.78 37.98 -0.23
C GLU A 95 10.51 37.61 -1.53
N VAL A 96 10.22 36.43 -2.08
CA VAL A 96 10.85 35.91 -3.31
C VAL A 96 10.54 36.81 -4.52
N LEU A 97 9.28 37.22 -4.62
CA LEU A 97 8.81 38.17 -5.65
C LEU A 97 9.25 39.61 -5.37
N GLN A 98 9.82 39.89 -4.20
CA GLN A 98 10.19 41.22 -3.73
C GLN A 98 9.02 42.19 -3.84
N LEU A 99 7.86 41.77 -3.32
CA LEU A 99 6.67 42.60 -3.25
C LEU A 99 6.90 43.69 -2.20
N ASP A 100 6.74 44.94 -2.65
CA ASP A 100 6.84 46.15 -1.82
C ASP A 100 6.00 47.26 -2.48
N GLU A 101 5.89 48.41 -1.83
CA GLU A 101 5.23 49.60 -2.34
C GLU A 101 5.76 49.99 -3.74
N GLY A 102 4.84 50.18 -4.68
CA GLY A 102 5.16 50.51 -6.08
C GLY A 102 5.34 49.30 -7.02
N LYS A 103 5.39 48.06 -6.51
CA LYS A 103 5.33 46.85 -7.35
C LYS A 103 3.90 46.56 -7.78
N ILE A 104 3.74 46.00 -8.99
CA ILE A 104 2.45 45.53 -9.52
C ILE A 104 2.55 44.05 -9.81
N CYS A 105 1.80 43.23 -9.07
CA CYS A 105 1.84 41.78 -9.13
C CYS A 105 0.56 41.20 -9.71
N LEU A 106 0.67 40.12 -10.49
CA LEU A 106 -0.44 39.37 -11.06
C LEU A 106 -0.60 38.01 -10.36
N ASP A 107 -1.77 37.72 -9.81
CA ASP A 107 -2.13 36.40 -9.27
C ASP A 107 -2.96 35.62 -10.29
N ILE A 108 -2.42 34.50 -10.78
CA ILE A 108 -2.99 33.66 -11.85
C ILE A 108 -3.88 32.59 -11.24
N GLY A 109 -5.19 32.66 -11.52
CA GLY A 109 -6.17 31.76 -10.94
C GLY A 109 -6.37 32.05 -9.45
N CYS A 110 -6.58 33.32 -9.11
CA CYS A 110 -6.52 33.84 -7.74
C CYS A 110 -7.63 33.33 -6.80
N GLY A 111 -8.62 32.61 -7.33
CA GLY A 111 -9.81 32.22 -6.57
C GLY A 111 -10.50 33.45 -6.00
N ILE A 112 -10.90 33.37 -4.72
CA ILE A 112 -11.46 34.50 -3.96
C ILE A 112 -10.42 35.46 -3.38
N GLY A 113 -9.14 35.30 -3.74
CA GLY A 113 -8.07 36.22 -3.33
C GLY A 113 -7.44 35.92 -1.97
N GLY A 114 -7.45 34.66 -1.54
CA GLY A 114 -6.85 34.23 -0.27
C GLY A 114 -5.41 34.74 -0.08
N VAL A 115 -4.54 34.41 -1.04
CA VAL A 115 -3.13 34.81 -1.05
C VAL A 115 -2.98 36.33 -1.13
N ILE A 116 -3.83 37.00 -1.91
CA ILE A 116 -3.82 38.46 -2.06
C ILE A 116 -4.06 39.15 -0.71
N ARG A 117 -4.95 38.59 0.12
CA ARG A 117 -5.27 39.16 1.45
C ARG A 117 -4.06 39.13 2.39
N ASP A 118 -3.27 38.07 2.33
CA ASP A 118 -2.08 37.89 3.20
C ASP A 118 -0.87 38.66 2.66
N LEU A 119 -0.79 38.81 1.32
CA LEU A 119 0.25 39.62 0.68
C LEU A 119 -0.06 41.11 0.68
N ALA A 120 -1.27 41.55 1.04
CA ALA A 120 -1.65 42.96 1.04
C ALA A 120 -0.76 43.82 1.96
N ASP A 121 -0.22 43.23 3.03
CA ASP A 121 0.68 43.89 3.97
C ASP A 121 2.01 44.31 3.35
N THR A 122 2.41 43.69 2.23
CA THR A 122 3.59 44.11 1.44
C THR A 122 3.41 45.48 0.78
N LYS A 123 2.19 46.05 0.76
CA LYS A 123 1.85 47.29 0.06
C LYS A 123 2.11 47.25 -1.46
N ALA A 124 2.36 46.10 -2.07
CA ALA A 124 2.32 45.95 -3.52
C ALA A 124 0.88 46.14 -4.04
N SER A 125 0.73 46.50 -5.31
CA SER A 125 -0.58 46.47 -6.00
C SER A 125 -0.77 45.09 -6.61
N ILE A 126 -1.75 44.33 -6.15
CA ILE A 126 -1.93 42.92 -6.57
C ILE A 126 -3.26 42.80 -7.32
N ILE A 127 -3.19 42.35 -8.58
CA ILE A 127 -4.37 42.08 -9.39
C ILE A 127 -4.51 40.57 -9.54
N GLY A 128 -5.61 40.01 -9.05
CA GLY A 128 -5.96 38.61 -9.28
C GLY A 128 -6.82 38.44 -10.52
N VAL A 129 -6.54 37.41 -11.32
CA VAL A 129 -7.39 36.99 -12.43
C VAL A 129 -8.01 35.63 -12.13
N THR A 130 -9.33 35.53 -12.28
CA THR A 130 -10.08 34.27 -12.19
C THR A 130 -11.16 34.22 -13.27
N ILE A 131 -11.47 33.01 -13.73
CA ILE A 131 -12.53 32.76 -14.72
C ILE A 131 -13.95 32.88 -14.10
N ALA A 132 -14.04 32.97 -12.78
CA ALA A 132 -15.29 32.90 -12.04
C ALA A 132 -15.74 34.30 -11.53
N PRO A 133 -16.83 34.89 -12.06
CA PRO A 133 -17.28 36.24 -11.69
C PRO A 133 -17.77 36.32 -10.23
N ASN A 134 -18.27 35.23 -9.66
CA ASN A 134 -18.67 35.18 -8.26
C ASN A 134 -17.46 35.32 -7.31
N GLU A 135 -16.31 34.77 -7.67
CA GLU A 135 -15.07 34.92 -6.88
C GLU A 135 -14.59 36.36 -6.85
N VAL A 136 -14.71 37.05 -8.00
CA VAL A 136 -14.40 38.46 -8.13
C VAL A 136 -15.27 39.31 -7.20
N ALA A 137 -16.57 39.00 -7.12
CA ALA A 137 -17.49 39.71 -6.23
C ALA A 137 -17.12 39.50 -4.76
N ILE A 138 -16.98 38.24 -4.33
CA ILE A 138 -16.65 37.87 -2.94
C ILE A 138 -15.30 38.46 -2.51
N GLY A 139 -14.25 38.23 -3.32
CA GLY A 139 -12.91 38.67 -2.99
C GLY A 139 -12.79 40.20 -2.94
N ASN A 140 -13.40 40.93 -3.89
CA ASN A 140 -13.35 42.39 -3.86
C ASN A 140 -14.16 43.00 -2.71
N GLU A 141 -15.24 42.36 -2.25
CA GLU A 141 -15.96 42.79 -1.05
C GLU A 141 -15.06 42.69 0.19
N GLU A 142 -14.34 41.58 0.34
CA GLU A 142 -13.39 41.38 1.44
C GLU A 142 -12.20 42.35 1.36
N LEU A 143 -11.66 42.60 0.17
CA LEU A 143 -10.58 43.59 -0.05
C LEU A 143 -11.04 45.03 0.25
N LYS A 144 -12.31 45.37 -0.02
CA LYS A 144 -12.91 46.65 0.41
C LYS A 144 -13.04 46.72 1.93
N ARG A 145 -13.48 45.63 2.57
CA ARG A 145 -13.59 45.54 4.05
C ARG A 145 -12.22 45.75 4.73
N ARG A 146 -11.16 45.19 4.14
CA ARG A 146 -9.76 45.38 4.58
C ARG A 146 -9.14 46.72 4.15
N LYS A 147 -9.87 47.57 3.41
CA LYS A 147 -9.41 48.88 2.91
C LYS A 147 -8.17 48.81 2.01
N VAL A 148 -8.01 47.72 1.27
CA VAL A 148 -6.92 47.53 0.31
C VAL A 148 -7.41 47.62 -1.14
N TYR A 149 -8.72 47.64 -1.38
CA TYR A 149 -9.29 47.95 -2.70
C TYR A 149 -9.19 49.46 -3.02
N PRO A 150 -8.84 49.88 -4.26
CA PRO A 150 -8.59 49.06 -5.46
C PRO A 150 -7.12 48.66 -5.65
N LYS A 151 -6.26 48.95 -4.68
CA LYS A 151 -4.81 48.64 -4.75
C LYS A 151 -4.58 47.14 -4.90
N CYS A 152 -5.32 46.34 -4.13
CA CYS A 152 -5.55 44.93 -4.38
C CYS A 152 -6.96 44.75 -4.95
N GLN A 153 -7.09 43.99 -6.04
CA GLN A 153 -8.38 43.72 -6.67
C GLN A 153 -8.38 42.40 -7.43
N LEU A 154 -9.56 41.81 -7.58
CA LEU A 154 -9.80 40.67 -8.45
C LEU A 154 -10.53 41.14 -9.70
N ILE A 155 -10.25 40.51 -10.83
CA ILE A 155 -10.95 40.72 -12.09
C ILE A 155 -11.33 39.39 -12.74
N GLU A 156 -12.40 39.43 -13.52
CA GLU A 156 -12.82 38.32 -14.36
C GLU A 156 -11.95 38.26 -15.62
N GLY A 157 -11.41 37.08 -15.95
CA GLY A 157 -10.63 36.89 -17.17
C GLY A 157 -10.18 35.45 -17.41
N ASP A 158 -10.01 35.09 -18.69
CA ASP A 158 -9.42 33.83 -19.10
C ASP A 158 -7.88 33.93 -19.10
N CYS A 159 -7.22 33.03 -18.37
CA CYS A 159 -5.76 33.01 -18.31
C CYS A 159 -5.11 32.58 -19.64
N HIS A 160 -5.85 31.97 -20.56
CA HIS A 160 -5.37 31.74 -21.93
C HIS A 160 -5.35 33.03 -22.77
N LYS A 161 -6.05 34.08 -22.33
CA LYS A 161 -6.10 35.40 -22.98
C LYS A 161 -6.45 36.49 -21.96
N MET A 162 -5.45 36.94 -21.21
CA MET A 162 -5.65 37.86 -20.10
C MET A 162 -5.92 39.30 -20.59
N PRO A 163 -6.89 40.02 -19.99
CA PRO A 163 -7.29 41.38 -20.40
C PRO A 163 -6.30 42.46 -19.90
N PHE A 164 -5.01 42.21 -20.04
CA PHE A 164 -3.94 43.13 -19.65
C PHE A 164 -3.08 43.50 -20.85
N GLU A 165 -2.56 44.72 -20.83
CA GLU A 165 -1.52 45.17 -21.75
C GLU A 165 -0.20 44.41 -21.54
N ASN A 166 0.68 44.46 -22.54
CA ASN A 166 2.00 43.86 -22.46
C ASN A 166 2.85 44.56 -21.40
N ASP A 167 3.79 43.84 -20.77
CA ASP A 167 4.78 44.40 -19.85
C ASP A 167 4.20 45.30 -18.74
N LYS A 168 3.02 44.94 -18.23
CA LYS A 168 2.34 45.66 -17.15
C LYS A 168 2.91 45.32 -15.78
N PHE A 169 3.11 44.04 -15.50
CA PHE A 169 3.38 43.53 -14.16
C PHE A 169 4.88 43.38 -13.90
N THR A 170 5.33 43.74 -12.69
CA THR A 170 6.71 43.50 -12.24
C THR A 170 6.91 42.07 -11.74
N SER A 171 5.83 41.40 -11.34
CA SER A 171 5.85 40.04 -10.84
C SER A 171 4.52 39.35 -11.09
N ALA A 172 4.52 38.03 -11.09
CA ALA A 172 3.31 37.21 -11.16
C ALA A 172 3.49 35.96 -10.30
N TYR A 173 2.39 35.35 -9.85
CA TYR A 173 2.42 34.05 -9.22
C TYR A 173 1.21 33.20 -9.56
N ALA A 174 1.36 31.89 -9.39
CA ALA A 174 0.32 30.88 -9.59
C ALA A 174 0.40 29.86 -8.46
N ILE A 175 -0.54 29.89 -7.53
CA ILE A 175 -0.60 28.97 -6.38
C ILE A 175 -1.72 27.97 -6.62
N TYR A 176 -1.36 26.70 -6.80
CA TYR A 176 -2.26 25.58 -7.04
C TYR A 176 -3.21 25.76 -8.24
N SER A 177 -2.91 26.68 -9.16
CA SER A 177 -3.80 27.01 -10.28
C SER A 177 -3.38 26.39 -11.61
N LEU A 178 -2.08 26.17 -11.85
CA LEU A 178 -1.59 25.76 -13.17
C LEU A 178 -2.09 24.38 -13.59
N LYS A 179 -2.19 23.42 -12.65
CA LYS A 179 -2.68 22.05 -12.92
C LYS A 179 -4.09 21.97 -13.50
N TYR A 180 -4.88 23.04 -13.43
CA TYR A 180 -6.25 23.06 -13.95
C TYR A 180 -6.37 23.48 -15.42
N PHE A 181 -5.30 24.03 -16.02
CA PHE A 181 -5.33 24.43 -17.43
C PHE A 181 -5.05 23.24 -18.35
N VAL A 182 -5.93 23.00 -19.31
CA VAL A 182 -5.79 21.92 -20.30
C VAL A 182 -4.57 22.16 -21.21
N ASN A 183 -4.27 23.42 -21.52
CA ASN A 183 -3.11 23.80 -22.32
C ASN A 183 -2.32 24.91 -21.63
N LEU A 184 -1.22 24.54 -20.97
CA LEU A 184 -0.38 25.48 -20.24
C LEU A 184 0.39 26.44 -21.14
N LYS A 185 0.67 26.08 -22.40
CA LYS A 185 1.53 26.88 -23.27
C LYS A 185 0.95 28.29 -23.55
N PRO A 186 -0.33 28.44 -23.94
CA PRO A 186 -0.96 29.76 -24.05
C PRO A 186 -0.94 30.54 -22.73
N VAL A 187 -1.21 29.89 -21.60
CA VAL A 187 -1.24 30.56 -20.28
C VAL A 187 0.14 31.09 -19.89
N LEU A 188 1.20 30.28 -20.03
CA LEU A 188 2.58 30.72 -19.82
C LEU A 188 3.00 31.82 -20.82
N GLY A 189 2.48 31.76 -22.05
CA GLY A 189 2.62 32.81 -23.05
C GLY A 189 2.03 34.14 -22.59
N GLU A 190 0.83 34.12 -22.03
CA GLU A 190 0.16 35.30 -21.48
C GLU A 190 0.85 35.83 -20.20
N ILE A 191 1.32 34.95 -19.31
CA ILE A 191 2.12 35.34 -18.14
C ILE A 191 3.40 36.05 -18.61
N SER A 192 4.11 35.45 -19.58
CA SER A 192 5.27 36.08 -20.18
C SER A 192 4.91 37.42 -20.82
N ARG A 193 3.86 37.49 -21.63
CA ARG A 193 3.43 38.72 -22.32
C ARG A 193 3.14 39.86 -21.34
N THR A 194 2.49 39.56 -20.22
CA THR A 194 2.02 40.55 -19.25
C THR A 194 3.10 40.98 -18.25
N LEU A 195 4.16 40.18 -18.05
CA LEU A 195 5.31 40.52 -17.23
C LEU A 195 6.28 41.46 -17.94
N LYS A 196 6.82 42.45 -17.23
CA LYS A 196 7.96 43.27 -17.68
C LYS A 196 9.21 42.42 -17.88
N ASN A 197 10.13 42.89 -18.70
CA ASN A 197 11.49 42.34 -18.75
C ASN A 197 12.14 42.40 -17.36
N GLY A 198 12.74 41.28 -16.93
CA GLY A 198 13.24 41.08 -15.57
C GLY A 198 12.15 40.77 -14.53
N GLY A 199 10.88 40.69 -14.94
CA GLY A 199 9.77 40.36 -14.05
C GLY A 199 9.86 38.93 -13.53
N LYS A 200 9.47 38.72 -12.28
CA LYS A 200 9.55 37.41 -11.62
C LYS A 200 8.21 36.69 -11.63
N PHE A 201 8.22 35.41 -11.98
CA PHE A 201 7.08 34.51 -11.86
C PHE A 201 7.34 33.44 -10.80
N VAL A 202 6.41 33.24 -9.88
CA VAL A 202 6.46 32.16 -8.88
C VAL A 202 5.32 31.18 -9.08
N CYS A 203 5.61 29.90 -9.28
CA CYS A 203 4.58 28.85 -9.31
C CYS A 203 4.73 27.94 -8.09
N TYR A 204 3.62 27.62 -7.41
CA TYR A 204 3.53 26.59 -6.36
C TYR A 204 2.45 25.57 -6.73
N ASP A 205 2.81 24.33 -7.10
CA ASP A 205 1.81 23.31 -7.49
C ASP A 205 2.21 21.88 -7.12
N LEU A 206 1.24 20.96 -7.24
CA LEU A 206 1.38 19.51 -6.97
C LEU A 206 1.59 18.74 -8.28
N LEU A 207 2.64 17.91 -8.34
CA LEU A 207 2.87 17.00 -9.47
C LEU A 207 3.09 15.55 -9.00
N THR A 208 2.56 14.61 -9.77
CA THR A 208 2.80 13.17 -9.59
C THR A 208 4.10 12.75 -10.28
N THR A 209 4.87 11.85 -9.67
CA THR A 209 6.09 11.28 -10.30
C THR A 209 5.89 9.82 -10.71
N SER A 210 6.82 9.28 -11.48
CA SER A 210 6.80 7.85 -11.88
C SER A 210 6.87 6.86 -10.70
N LYS A 211 7.16 7.34 -9.49
CA LYS A 211 7.11 6.54 -8.25
C LYS A 211 5.72 6.52 -7.60
N TYR A 212 4.84 7.45 -7.97
CA TYR A 212 3.48 7.52 -7.44
C TYR A 212 2.70 6.25 -7.82
N ASN A 213 2.33 5.47 -6.81
CA ASN A 213 1.51 4.28 -6.98
C ASN A 213 0.07 4.57 -6.53
N PRO A 214 -0.90 4.71 -7.45
CA PRO A 214 -2.30 5.01 -7.11
C PRO A 214 -2.98 3.93 -6.26
N LYS A 215 -2.36 2.75 -6.09
CA LYS A 215 -2.90 1.64 -5.29
C LYS A 215 -2.54 1.70 -3.80
N ILE A 216 -1.51 2.48 -3.42
CA ILE A 216 -0.99 2.54 -2.03
C ILE A 216 -1.64 3.67 -1.22
N ASP A 217 -2.37 4.59 -1.89
CA ASP A 217 -2.84 5.81 -1.26
C ASP A 217 -4.24 5.63 -0.62
N VAL A 218 -4.25 5.32 0.68
CA VAL A 218 -5.47 5.13 1.51
C VAL A 218 -6.43 6.31 1.38
N PHE A 219 -5.91 7.53 1.22
CA PHE A 219 -6.68 8.75 0.95
C PHE A 219 -7.52 8.63 -0.33
N MET A 220 -6.91 8.12 -1.41
CA MET A 220 -7.56 7.96 -2.72
C MET A 220 -8.60 6.85 -2.69
N TRP A 221 -8.32 5.77 -1.96
CA TRP A 221 -9.28 4.70 -1.72
C TRP A 221 -10.49 5.22 -0.94
N LEU A 222 -10.30 5.97 0.15
CA LEU A 222 -11.40 6.53 0.95
C LEU A 222 -12.26 7.53 0.18
N ALA A 223 -11.64 8.49 -0.52
CA ALA A 223 -12.36 9.51 -1.31
C ALA A 223 -13.17 8.90 -2.46
N GLN A 224 -12.80 7.72 -2.95
CA GLN A 224 -13.50 6.97 -4.00
C GLN A 224 -14.30 5.78 -3.46
N SER A 225 -14.29 5.56 -2.15
CA SER A 225 -14.90 4.38 -1.54
C SER A 225 -16.42 4.42 -1.66
N ASP A 226 -17.00 3.27 -1.93
CA ASP A 226 -18.45 3.09 -1.88
C ASP A 226 -19.02 3.41 -0.48
N LEU A 227 -18.20 3.29 0.57
CA LEU A 227 -18.56 3.64 1.95
C LEU A 227 -18.82 5.15 2.12
N VAL A 228 -17.92 6.02 1.64
CA VAL A 228 -18.14 7.47 1.66
C VAL A 228 -19.34 7.84 0.79
N GLY A 229 -19.48 7.20 -0.37
CA GLY A 229 -20.66 7.35 -1.21
C GLY A 229 -21.97 6.93 -0.52
N PHE A 230 -21.95 5.84 0.25
CA PHE A 230 -23.10 5.34 1.02
C PHE A 230 -23.45 6.25 2.20
N LEU A 231 -22.46 6.74 2.95
CA LEU A 231 -22.67 7.68 4.05
C LEU A 231 -23.30 8.98 3.56
N ILE A 232 -22.83 9.50 2.42
CA ILE A 232 -23.41 10.70 1.81
C ILE A 232 -24.84 10.45 1.31
N LYS A 233 -25.12 9.32 0.66
CA LYS A 233 -26.48 8.93 0.29
C LYS A 233 -27.40 8.84 1.50
N THR A 234 -26.92 8.24 2.59
CA THR A 234 -27.68 8.07 3.83
C THR A 234 -27.94 9.43 4.49
N GLY A 235 -26.93 10.29 4.59
CA GLY A 235 -27.09 11.66 5.10
C GLY A 235 -28.09 12.47 4.27
N GLN A 236 -28.10 12.31 2.94
CA GLN A 236 -29.08 12.94 2.06
C GLN A 236 -30.49 12.35 2.25
N ALA A 237 -30.63 11.03 2.40
CA ALA A 237 -31.91 10.37 2.65
C ALA A 237 -32.51 10.74 4.02
N LEU A 238 -31.65 11.03 5.00
CA LEU A 238 -32.03 11.50 6.33
C LEU A 238 -32.27 13.02 6.41
N ASN A 239 -32.21 13.75 5.28
CA ASN A 239 -32.26 15.23 5.20
C ASN A 239 -31.22 15.95 6.08
N ILE A 240 -30.14 15.25 6.45
CA ILE A 240 -28.98 15.84 7.13
C ILE A 240 -28.11 16.58 6.11
N LEU A 241 -28.03 16.02 4.90
CA LEU A 241 -27.39 16.64 3.73
C LEU A 241 -28.45 17.06 2.70
N PRO A 242 -28.21 18.15 1.95
CA PRO A 242 -29.17 18.65 0.97
C PRO A 242 -29.39 17.69 -0.19
N LYS A 243 -30.57 17.77 -0.80
CA LYS A 243 -30.89 17.00 -2.00
C LYS A 243 -29.88 17.30 -3.11
N GLY A 244 -29.36 16.25 -3.75
CA GLY A 244 -28.36 16.35 -4.81
C GLY A 244 -26.91 16.32 -4.33
N PHE A 245 -26.65 16.40 -3.02
CA PHE A 245 -25.30 16.44 -2.46
C PHE A 245 -24.46 15.18 -2.79
N TYR A 246 -25.08 14.00 -2.94
CA TYR A 246 -24.37 12.79 -3.38
C TYR A 246 -23.77 12.93 -4.78
N GLU A 247 -24.57 13.36 -5.76
CA GLU A 247 -24.08 13.57 -7.13
C GLU A 247 -23.08 14.72 -7.16
N PHE A 248 -23.31 15.79 -6.38
CA PHE A 248 -22.35 16.87 -6.21
C PHE A 248 -21.01 16.36 -5.70
N ASN A 249 -20.97 15.62 -4.59
CA ASN A 249 -19.73 15.06 -4.04
C ASN A 249 -19.02 14.17 -5.06
N LYS A 250 -19.77 13.29 -5.71
CA LYS A 250 -19.23 12.35 -6.69
C LYS A 250 -18.54 13.07 -7.85
N ILE A 251 -19.18 14.11 -8.39
CA ILE A 251 -18.69 14.85 -9.56
C ILE A 251 -17.58 15.84 -9.17
N PHE A 252 -17.73 16.54 -8.04
CA PHE A 252 -16.96 17.74 -7.73
C PHE A 252 -15.95 17.57 -6.61
N LEU A 253 -16.27 16.87 -5.53
CA LEU A 253 -15.36 16.68 -4.41
C LEU A 253 -14.44 15.47 -4.67
N SER A 254 -15.00 14.28 -4.81
CA SER A 254 -14.23 13.07 -5.14
C SER A 254 -13.74 13.07 -6.59
N GLY A 255 -14.53 13.65 -7.51
CA GLY A 255 -14.21 13.68 -8.94
C GLY A 255 -13.01 14.56 -9.28
N THR A 256 -12.87 15.71 -8.61
CA THR A 256 -11.71 16.61 -8.78
C THR A 256 -10.43 15.96 -8.27
N VAL A 257 -10.48 15.31 -7.09
CA VAL A 257 -9.36 14.54 -6.54
C VAL A 257 -8.93 13.40 -7.49
N ASN A 258 -9.89 12.68 -8.07
CA ASN A 258 -9.61 11.59 -9.02
C ASN A 258 -8.95 12.10 -10.31
N LYS A 259 -9.36 13.28 -10.81
CA LYS A 259 -8.76 13.89 -12.00
C LYS A 259 -7.34 14.43 -11.74
N ILE A 260 -7.09 15.05 -10.59
CA ILE A 260 -5.74 15.51 -10.21
C ILE A 260 -4.76 14.32 -10.21
N VAL A 261 -5.20 13.17 -9.72
CA VAL A 261 -4.34 11.98 -9.60
C VAL A 261 -4.20 11.19 -10.90
N LYS A 262 -5.27 11.00 -11.68
CA LYS A 262 -5.22 10.20 -12.91
C LYS A 262 -4.62 10.93 -14.11
N SER A 263 -4.46 12.25 -14.05
CA SER A 263 -3.89 13.07 -15.14
C SER A 263 -2.38 13.28 -15.03
N GLY A 264 -1.69 12.44 -14.26
CA GLY A 264 -0.25 12.53 -13.96
C GLY A 264 0.73 12.36 -15.13
N GLU A 265 0.22 12.29 -16.37
CA GLU A 265 0.98 12.26 -17.62
C GLU A 265 0.81 13.54 -18.44
N MET A 266 0.73 14.72 -17.80
CA MET A 266 1.00 15.96 -18.54
C MET A 266 2.50 16.08 -18.79
N GLY A 267 2.91 15.65 -19.98
CA GLY A 267 4.23 15.97 -20.52
C GLY A 267 4.46 17.48 -20.56
N ILE A 268 5.74 17.87 -20.49
CA ILE A 268 6.29 19.24 -20.53
C ILE A 268 6.67 19.78 -19.14
N LEU A 269 7.76 19.25 -18.58
CA LEU A 269 8.70 20.00 -17.75
C LEU A 269 10.14 19.60 -18.13
N SER A 270 10.57 20.04 -19.32
CA SER A 270 12.00 20.18 -19.61
C SER A 270 12.39 21.64 -19.37
N GLY A 271 13.17 21.92 -18.31
CA GLY A 271 13.96 23.16 -18.27
C GLY A 271 13.93 24.04 -17.01
N GLY A 272 13.56 23.55 -15.83
CA GLY A 272 13.76 24.31 -14.58
C GLY A 272 14.26 23.41 -13.46
N GLU A 273 15.41 23.74 -12.86
CA GLU A 273 15.90 23.08 -11.65
C GLU A 273 14.93 23.29 -10.49
N ILE A 274 14.77 22.24 -9.70
CA ILE A 274 13.82 22.16 -8.59
C ILE A 274 14.63 21.86 -7.34
N LEU A 275 14.67 22.83 -6.43
CA LEU A 275 15.22 22.68 -5.10
C LEU A 275 14.25 21.86 -4.23
N ARG A 276 14.74 20.74 -3.70
CA ARG A 276 13.98 19.73 -2.96
C ARG A 276 13.92 20.06 -1.47
N PHE A 277 12.71 20.06 -0.90
CA PHE A 277 12.51 19.79 0.53
C PHE A 277 11.63 18.53 0.67
N LEU A 278 12.10 17.61 1.51
CA LEU A 278 11.62 16.23 1.58
C LEU A 278 10.57 16.09 2.67
N ILE A 279 9.38 15.62 2.30
CA ILE A 279 8.33 15.17 3.22
C ILE A 279 7.88 13.79 2.73
N PRO A 280 7.70 12.79 3.61
CA PRO A 280 7.38 11.42 3.21
C PRO A 280 5.91 11.31 2.75
N LEU A 281 5.70 11.26 1.43
CA LEU A 281 4.60 10.66 0.64
C LEU A 281 4.97 10.94 -0.84
N ASP A 282 4.74 10.02 -1.79
CA ASP A 282 5.21 10.10 -3.19
C ASP A 282 4.48 11.17 -4.07
N ILE A 283 4.30 12.38 -3.55
CA ILE A 283 3.75 13.57 -4.23
C ILE A 283 4.71 14.73 -3.97
N TYR A 284 5.18 15.40 -5.03
CA TYR A 284 6.16 16.48 -4.91
C TYR A 284 5.49 17.85 -5.08
N ILE A 285 5.94 18.81 -4.26
CA ILE A 285 5.50 20.20 -4.30
C ILE A 285 6.62 21.07 -4.88
N TYR A 286 6.31 21.90 -5.87
CA TYR A 286 7.32 22.64 -6.63
C TYR A 286 7.15 24.15 -6.50
N ILE A 287 8.20 24.87 -6.06
CA ILE A 287 8.30 26.32 -6.17
C ILE A 287 9.25 26.66 -7.34
N TYR A 288 8.71 27.18 -8.44
CA TYR A 288 9.53 27.67 -9.55
C TYR A 288 9.63 29.19 -9.51
N ILE A 289 10.86 29.73 -9.51
CA ILE A 289 11.09 31.16 -9.69
C ILE A 289 11.63 31.37 -11.10
N ILE A 290 10.76 31.77 -12.01
CA ILE A 290 11.15 32.06 -13.39
C ILE A 290 11.27 33.57 -13.52
N THR A 291 12.48 34.04 -13.79
CA THR A 291 12.66 35.45 -14.17
C THR A 291 12.45 35.53 -15.68
N LYS A 292 11.55 36.41 -16.15
CA LYS A 292 11.40 36.72 -17.57
C LYS A 292 12.64 37.49 -18.02
N SER A 293 13.68 36.73 -18.31
CA SER A 293 14.87 37.18 -19.02
C SER A 293 14.81 36.52 -20.39
N TYR A 294 14.79 37.30 -21.47
CA TYR A 294 15.23 36.78 -22.76
C TYR A 294 16.73 36.49 -22.62
N PHE A 295 17.04 35.31 -22.10
CA PHE A 295 18.42 34.89 -21.87
C PHE A 295 18.96 34.38 -23.20
N ILE A 296 19.55 35.31 -23.95
CA ILE A 296 20.45 34.98 -25.04
C ILE A 296 21.73 34.50 -24.37
N MET A 297 22.05 33.21 -24.55
CA MET A 297 23.27 32.64 -23.99
C MET A 297 24.47 33.18 -24.75
N LYS A 298 25.30 33.95 -24.06
CA LYS A 298 26.54 34.51 -24.61
C LYS A 298 27.63 33.44 -24.62
N VAL A 299 28.13 33.15 -25.81
CA VAL A 299 29.03 32.03 -26.06
C VAL A 299 30.41 32.53 -26.48
N GLY A 300 31.44 31.96 -25.85
CA GLY A 300 32.82 32.03 -26.32
C GLY A 300 33.22 30.72 -27.00
N ILE A 301 33.94 30.74 -28.13
CA ILE A 301 34.42 29.54 -28.81
C ILE A 301 35.95 29.49 -28.78
N ILE A 302 36.53 28.37 -28.33
CA ILE A 302 37.97 28.11 -28.42
C ILE A 302 38.22 27.03 -29.47
N GLY A 303 38.96 27.39 -30.52
CA GLY A 303 39.26 26.54 -31.67
C GLY A 303 38.38 26.87 -32.87
N TYR A 304 38.97 27.53 -33.87
CA TYR A 304 38.26 27.99 -35.07
C TYR A 304 38.58 27.17 -36.32
N GLY A 305 38.68 25.85 -36.16
CA GLY A 305 38.76 24.89 -37.26
C GLY A 305 37.38 24.61 -37.88
N HIS A 306 37.26 23.56 -38.70
CA HIS A 306 36.00 23.19 -39.37
C HIS A 306 34.81 23.09 -38.40
N LEU A 307 34.97 22.46 -37.23
CA LEU A 307 33.91 22.34 -36.23
C LEU A 307 33.56 23.69 -35.60
N GLY A 308 34.55 24.50 -35.22
CA GLY A 308 34.31 25.83 -34.65
C GLY A 308 33.60 26.78 -35.62
N GLN A 309 33.96 26.75 -36.90
CA GLN A 309 33.30 27.52 -37.96
C GLN A 309 31.84 27.07 -38.16
N PHE A 310 31.61 25.76 -38.19
CA PHE A 310 30.25 25.21 -38.26
C PHE A 310 29.40 25.66 -37.07
N LEU A 311 29.92 25.53 -35.84
CA LEU A 311 29.21 25.92 -34.63
C LEU A 311 28.90 27.41 -34.62
N LYS A 312 29.84 28.27 -35.02
CA LYS A 312 29.57 29.71 -35.14
C LYS A 312 28.42 29.99 -36.11
N ASN A 313 28.48 29.42 -37.31
CA ASN A 313 27.46 29.65 -38.33
C ASN A 313 26.06 29.17 -37.92
N GLU A 314 25.96 28.07 -37.17
CA GLU A 314 24.66 27.55 -36.72
C GLU A 314 24.16 28.28 -35.47
N LEU A 315 25.02 28.64 -34.53
CA LEU A 315 24.64 29.39 -33.33
C LEU A 315 24.21 30.83 -33.67
N ASP A 316 24.87 31.49 -34.64
CA ASP A 316 24.48 32.83 -35.08
C ASP A 316 23.09 32.86 -35.76
N LYS A 317 22.57 31.71 -36.21
CA LYS A 317 21.21 31.58 -36.76
C LYS A 317 20.15 31.39 -35.66
N ASP A 318 20.54 30.97 -34.47
CA ASP A 318 19.63 30.72 -33.35
C ASP A 318 19.54 31.95 -32.45
N THR A 319 18.37 32.57 -32.37
CA THR A 319 18.12 33.77 -31.55
C THR A 319 18.33 33.57 -30.04
N ASN A 320 18.56 32.32 -29.61
CA ASN A 320 18.86 31.97 -28.22
C ASN A 320 20.35 32.05 -27.87
N PHE A 321 21.24 32.19 -28.85
CA PHE A 321 22.68 32.23 -28.66
C PHE A 321 23.28 33.48 -29.30
N GLU A 322 24.36 33.98 -28.70
CA GLU A 322 25.16 35.07 -29.26
C GLU A 322 26.63 34.69 -29.11
N VAL A 323 27.32 34.42 -30.23
CA VAL A 323 28.76 34.15 -30.22
C VAL A 323 29.51 35.47 -30.11
N ILE A 324 29.98 35.79 -28.91
CA ILE A 324 30.57 37.09 -28.59
C ILE A 324 32.10 37.13 -28.76
N LYS A 325 32.79 36.01 -28.56
CA LYS A 325 34.25 35.93 -28.68
C LYS A 325 34.70 34.59 -29.23
N ILE A 326 35.79 34.62 -30.00
CA ILE A 326 36.42 33.43 -30.57
C ILE A 326 37.90 33.51 -30.29
N TRP A 327 38.48 32.42 -29.79
CA TRP A 327 39.92 32.28 -29.61
C TRP A 327 40.45 31.15 -30.47
N ASN A 328 41.61 31.37 -31.08
CA ASN A 328 42.28 30.36 -31.87
C ASN A 328 43.80 30.46 -31.75
N ARG A 329 44.49 29.33 -31.99
CA ARG A 329 45.96 29.29 -31.97
C ARG A 329 46.57 30.24 -33.00
N THR A 330 45.95 30.32 -34.18
CA THR A 330 46.29 31.31 -35.21
C THR A 330 45.23 32.40 -35.13
N PRO A 331 45.55 33.57 -34.54
CA PRO A 331 44.61 34.68 -34.46
C PRO A 331 44.36 35.26 -35.85
N ASP A 332 43.19 35.88 -36.01
CA ASP A 332 42.76 36.57 -37.21
C ASP A 332 41.88 37.75 -36.78
N MET A 333 42.54 38.89 -36.57
CA MET A 333 41.92 40.08 -36.01
C MET A 333 40.87 40.69 -36.95
N ASP A 334 41.00 40.48 -38.27
CA ASP A 334 40.04 40.98 -39.26
C ASP A 334 38.67 40.31 -39.10
N ASN A 335 38.65 39.07 -38.61
CA ASN A 335 37.44 38.31 -38.32
C ASN A 335 37.10 38.22 -36.82
N ASN A 336 37.70 39.08 -35.98
CA ASN A 336 37.52 39.08 -34.52
C ASN A 336 37.91 37.75 -33.83
N ILE A 337 38.94 37.07 -34.34
CA ILE A 337 39.48 35.84 -33.76
C ILE A 337 40.73 36.18 -32.95
N LEU A 338 40.60 36.09 -31.63
CA LEU A 338 41.61 36.47 -30.64
C LEU A 338 42.68 35.38 -30.45
N PRO A 339 43.91 35.75 -30.04
CA PRO A 339 44.94 34.77 -29.68
C PRO A 339 44.59 34.05 -28.38
N LEU A 340 45.04 32.79 -28.21
CA LEU A 340 44.75 31.99 -26.99
C LEU A 340 45.20 32.66 -25.68
N ASN A 341 46.25 33.50 -25.71
CA ASN A 341 46.74 34.21 -24.53
C ASN A 341 45.76 35.28 -24.02
N ASP A 342 44.76 35.65 -24.82
CA ASP A 342 43.71 36.61 -24.43
C ASP A 342 42.53 35.94 -23.71
N ILE A 343 42.62 34.65 -23.37
CA ILE A 343 41.67 33.97 -22.47
C ILE A 343 41.99 34.41 -21.03
N THR A 344 41.70 35.66 -20.72
CA THR A 344 41.90 36.29 -19.41
C THR A 344 40.56 36.50 -18.70
N LYS A 345 40.62 36.77 -17.39
CA LYS A 345 39.43 37.06 -16.59
C LYS A 345 38.60 38.19 -17.21
N GLU A 346 39.23 39.30 -17.59
CA GLU A 346 38.56 40.47 -18.18
C GLU A 346 37.82 40.10 -19.46
N ASN A 347 38.39 39.18 -20.24
CA ASN A 347 37.81 38.75 -21.49
C ASN A 347 36.69 37.70 -21.34
N LEU A 348 36.62 37.02 -20.20
CA LEU A 348 35.59 36.02 -19.88
C LEU A 348 34.37 36.63 -19.18
N VAL A 349 34.48 37.83 -18.60
CA VAL A 349 33.34 38.51 -17.97
C VAL A 349 32.19 38.70 -18.97
N GLY A 350 30.99 38.26 -18.59
CA GLY A 350 29.78 38.38 -19.39
C GLY A 350 29.59 37.27 -20.43
N ILE A 351 30.46 36.25 -20.45
CA ILE A 351 30.24 35.01 -21.21
C ILE A 351 29.56 33.98 -20.30
N ASP A 352 28.51 33.33 -20.80
CA ASP A 352 27.78 32.31 -20.06
C ASP A 352 28.36 30.90 -20.25
N LEU A 353 28.83 30.60 -21.47
CA LEU A 353 29.37 29.30 -21.86
C LEU A 353 30.58 29.45 -22.77
N VAL A 354 31.69 28.79 -22.42
CA VAL A 354 32.85 28.65 -23.30
C VAL A 354 32.86 27.26 -23.91
N ILE A 355 32.94 27.19 -25.24
CA ILE A 355 32.95 25.95 -26.03
C ILE A 355 34.36 25.68 -26.53
N GLU A 356 35.02 24.69 -25.94
CA GLU A 356 36.33 24.19 -26.37
C GLU A 356 36.12 23.12 -27.45
N VAL A 357 36.66 23.34 -28.64
CA VAL A 357 36.69 22.37 -29.76
C VAL A 357 38.09 22.36 -30.40
N ALA A 358 39.10 22.48 -29.57
CA ALA A 358 40.51 22.60 -29.92
C ALA A 358 41.28 21.33 -29.53
N HIS A 359 42.60 21.46 -29.31
CA HIS A 359 43.43 20.35 -28.84
C HIS A 359 43.18 20.10 -27.34
N PRO A 360 43.21 18.85 -26.83
CA PRO A 360 43.02 18.54 -25.41
C PRO A 360 43.86 19.37 -24.43
N ASP A 361 45.06 19.82 -24.83
CA ASP A 361 45.92 20.66 -23.99
C ASP A 361 45.29 22.02 -23.65
N ILE A 362 44.36 22.52 -24.47
CA ILE A 362 43.65 23.78 -24.20
C ILE A 362 42.84 23.65 -22.90
N THR A 363 42.15 22.53 -22.70
CA THR A 363 41.45 22.23 -21.45
C THR A 363 42.42 22.23 -20.28
N LYS A 364 43.59 21.61 -20.43
CA LYS A 364 44.64 21.63 -19.38
C LYS A 364 45.07 23.04 -19.02
N MET A 365 45.29 23.89 -20.01
CA MET A 365 45.87 25.22 -19.83
C MET A 365 44.87 26.24 -19.26
N TYR A 366 43.61 26.21 -19.71
CA TYR A 366 42.69 27.33 -19.48
C TYR A 366 41.47 27.00 -18.60
N SER A 367 41.22 25.73 -18.24
CA SER A 367 40.05 25.38 -17.41
C SER A 367 40.00 26.14 -16.07
N ASN A 368 41.15 26.39 -15.44
CA ASN A 368 41.24 27.15 -14.19
C ASN A 368 40.80 28.61 -14.32
N VAL A 369 41.06 29.25 -15.46
CA VAL A 369 40.64 30.64 -15.68
C VAL A 369 39.17 30.68 -16.14
N ILE A 370 38.78 29.75 -17.01
CA ILE A 370 37.43 29.67 -17.56
C ILE A 370 36.40 29.35 -16.48
N LEU A 371 36.60 28.28 -15.70
CA LEU A 371 35.64 27.82 -14.68
C LEU A 371 35.50 28.76 -13.48
N LYS A 372 36.29 29.83 -13.38
CA LYS A 372 36.03 30.89 -12.39
C LYS A 372 34.92 31.82 -12.84
N GLU A 373 34.82 32.05 -14.14
CA GLU A 373 33.94 33.08 -14.72
C GLU A 373 32.75 32.48 -15.49
N CYS A 374 32.93 31.34 -16.15
CA CYS A 374 31.98 30.78 -17.13
C CYS A 374 31.75 29.27 -16.95
N ASN A 375 30.65 28.76 -17.50
CA ASN A 375 30.50 27.31 -17.73
C ASN A 375 31.41 26.85 -18.88
N LEU A 376 31.81 25.58 -18.88
CA LEU A 376 32.76 25.03 -19.86
C LEU A 376 32.19 23.82 -20.58
N PHE A 377 32.19 23.85 -21.92
CA PHE A 377 31.90 22.72 -22.78
C PHE A 377 33.20 22.18 -23.36
N ILE A 378 33.59 20.97 -22.97
CA ILE A 378 34.86 20.34 -23.34
C ILE A 378 34.63 19.39 -24.52
N GLY A 379 34.93 19.87 -25.73
CA GLY A 379 34.82 19.10 -26.97
C GLY A 379 35.90 18.03 -27.11
N SER A 380 36.99 18.15 -26.35
CA SER A 380 38.10 17.21 -26.32
C SER A 380 38.23 16.49 -24.96
N PRO A 381 37.27 15.61 -24.59
CA PRO A 381 37.25 14.92 -23.29
C PRO A 381 38.46 14.01 -23.04
N THR A 382 39.26 13.70 -24.05
CA THR A 382 40.54 13.02 -23.90
C THR A 382 41.46 13.70 -22.87
N ALA A 383 41.38 15.03 -22.70
CA ALA A 383 42.13 15.74 -21.67
C ALA A 383 41.87 15.22 -20.25
N LEU A 384 40.64 14.74 -20.01
CA LEU A 384 40.18 14.25 -18.71
C LEU A 384 40.63 12.80 -18.41
N SER A 385 41.41 12.19 -19.31
CA SER A 385 42.11 10.93 -19.03
C SER A 385 43.33 11.11 -18.14
N ASP A 386 43.79 12.34 -17.93
CA ASP A 386 44.74 12.68 -16.88
C ASP A 386 43.96 12.92 -15.59
N GLN A 387 44.23 12.12 -14.55
CA GLN A 387 43.47 12.17 -13.31
C GLN A 387 43.62 13.52 -12.61
N GLU A 388 44.80 14.14 -12.67
CA GLU A 388 45.03 15.44 -12.04
C GLU A 388 44.17 16.52 -12.72
N ILE A 389 44.03 16.47 -14.04
CA ILE A 389 43.18 17.39 -14.81
C ILE A 389 41.72 17.12 -14.52
N TYR A 390 41.30 15.84 -14.50
CA TYR A 390 39.94 15.45 -14.17
C TYR A 390 39.53 16.03 -12.80
N ASP A 391 40.35 15.78 -11.78
CA ASP A 391 40.07 16.21 -10.41
C ASP A 391 40.10 17.74 -10.30
N MET A 392 41.06 18.42 -10.96
CA MET A 392 41.12 19.88 -11.01
C MET A 392 39.85 20.47 -11.62
N VAL A 393 39.42 19.97 -12.77
CA VAL A 393 38.23 20.44 -13.49
C VAL A 393 36.96 20.20 -12.66
N ASP A 394 36.81 19.01 -12.09
CA ASP A 394 35.67 18.67 -11.22
C ASP A 394 35.63 19.54 -9.95
N ASN A 395 36.78 19.77 -9.31
CA ASN A 395 36.88 20.62 -8.13
C ASN A 395 36.57 22.10 -8.43
N LEU A 396 37.08 22.64 -9.53
CA LEU A 396 36.78 24.01 -9.96
C LEU A 396 35.29 24.19 -10.26
N GLY A 397 34.68 23.21 -10.94
CA GLY A 397 33.25 23.22 -11.21
C GLY A 397 32.42 23.30 -9.93
N LYS A 398 32.80 22.52 -8.91
CA LYS A 398 32.16 22.53 -7.58
C LYS A 398 32.42 23.85 -6.84
N GLU A 399 33.66 24.31 -6.80
CA GLU A 399 34.10 25.50 -6.05
C GLU A 399 33.40 26.77 -6.55
N PHE A 400 33.32 26.95 -7.87
CA PHE A 400 32.78 28.16 -8.48
C PHE A 400 31.33 27.99 -8.97
N ASN A 401 30.69 26.87 -8.66
CA ASN A 401 29.34 26.53 -9.10
C ASN A 401 29.17 26.75 -10.62
N ARG A 402 29.97 26.03 -11.42
CA ARG A 402 29.99 26.10 -12.90
C ARG A 402 29.78 24.76 -13.55
N SER A 403 28.83 24.63 -14.46
CA SER A 403 28.63 23.38 -15.21
C SER A 403 29.79 23.07 -16.16
N ILE A 404 30.13 21.79 -16.22
CA ILE A 404 31.06 21.20 -17.19
C ILE A 404 30.27 20.25 -18.10
N PHE A 405 30.33 20.48 -19.41
CA PHE A 405 29.60 19.73 -20.41
C PHE A 405 30.55 18.93 -21.29
N ILE A 406 30.21 17.67 -21.54
CA ILE A 406 30.90 16.79 -22.49
C ILE A 406 29.90 16.45 -23.61
N PRO A 407 30.27 16.64 -24.90
CA PRO A 407 29.42 16.25 -26.01
C PRO A 407 29.25 14.73 -26.06
N THR A 408 28.04 14.26 -26.37
CA THR A 408 27.82 12.83 -26.67
C THR A 408 28.55 12.41 -27.95
N GLY A 409 28.75 13.33 -28.90
CA GLY A 409 29.56 13.10 -30.09
C GLY A 409 29.06 11.89 -30.90
N ALA A 410 29.95 10.93 -31.19
CA ALA A 410 29.57 9.71 -31.91
C ALA A 410 29.03 8.59 -30.97
N LEU A 411 28.95 8.82 -29.66
CA LEU A 411 28.56 7.81 -28.68
C LEU A 411 27.04 7.65 -28.63
N TRP A 412 26.55 6.52 -29.14
CA TRP A 412 25.15 6.14 -28.97
C TRP A 412 24.94 5.52 -27.57
N ALA A 413 23.74 5.63 -27.00
CA ALA A 413 23.38 5.12 -25.67
C ALA A 413 24.17 5.70 -24.47
N ALA A 414 24.79 6.89 -24.62
CA ALA A 414 25.53 7.54 -23.53
C ALA A 414 24.69 7.73 -22.25
N GLU A 415 23.40 8.02 -22.40
CA GLU A 415 22.47 8.22 -21.29
C GLU A 415 22.12 6.91 -20.57
N ASP A 416 21.94 5.81 -21.31
CA ASP A 416 21.63 4.50 -20.75
C ASP A 416 22.87 3.91 -20.04
N ILE A 417 24.05 4.05 -20.65
CA ILE A 417 25.34 3.68 -20.02
C ILE A 417 25.50 4.43 -18.70
N ARG A 418 25.22 5.74 -18.68
CA ARG A 418 25.30 6.56 -17.48
C ARG A 418 24.33 6.11 -16.40
N LYS A 419 23.06 5.84 -16.73
CA LYS A 419 22.05 5.34 -15.78
C LYS A 419 22.46 3.98 -15.19
N MET A 420 22.95 3.07 -16.02
CA MET A 420 23.43 1.76 -15.55
C MET A 420 24.66 1.90 -14.64
N ALA A 421 25.59 2.79 -14.97
CA ALA A 421 26.76 3.06 -14.16
C ALA A 421 26.40 3.67 -12.80
N GLU A 422 25.46 4.63 -12.77
CA GLU A 422 24.98 5.27 -11.55
C GLU A 422 24.24 4.30 -10.62
N LEU A 423 23.53 3.30 -11.17
CA LEU A 423 22.88 2.24 -10.41
C LEU A 423 23.82 1.07 -10.03
N GLY A 424 25.10 1.11 -10.43
CA GLY A 424 26.07 0.03 -10.18
C GLY A 424 25.85 -1.25 -11.00
N GLN A 425 24.94 -1.19 -11.98
CA GLN A 425 24.55 -2.32 -12.83
C GLN A 425 25.50 -2.55 -14.00
N LEU A 426 26.24 -1.53 -14.45
CA LEU A 426 27.19 -1.66 -15.57
C LEU A 426 28.45 -2.43 -15.14
N LYS A 427 28.64 -3.67 -15.61
CA LYS A 427 29.79 -4.52 -15.24
C LYS A 427 30.94 -4.45 -16.23
N LYS A 428 30.66 -4.29 -17.53
CA LYS A 428 31.70 -4.14 -18.55
C LYS A 428 31.22 -3.22 -19.67
N LEU A 429 32.13 -2.40 -20.19
CA LEU A 429 31.93 -1.60 -21.39
C LEU A 429 33.16 -1.71 -22.29
N THR A 430 32.94 -2.16 -23.53
CA THR A 430 33.97 -2.17 -24.59
C THR A 430 33.51 -1.26 -25.72
N ILE A 431 34.39 -0.37 -26.17
CA ILE A 431 34.18 0.50 -27.34
C ILE A 431 35.24 0.23 -28.41
N SER A 432 34.77 -0.08 -29.63
CA SER A 432 35.63 -0.32 -30.79
C SER A 432 35.43 0.79 -31.83
N MET A 433 36.51 1.24 -32.47
CA MET A 433 36.45 2.18 -33.58
C MET A 433 37.24 1.66 -34.77
N ILE A 434 36.56 1.59 -35.92
CA ILE A 434 37.10 1.08 -37.18
C ILE A 434 37.08 2.20 -38.21
N LYS A 435 38.24 2.49 -38.81
CA LYS A 435 38.39 3.52 -39.85
C LYS A 435 39.43 3.08 -40.87
N HIS A 436 39.41 3.73 -42.04
CA HIS A 436 40.51 3.66 -42.98
C HIS A 436 41.81 4.12 -42.29
N PRO A 437 42.96 3.46 -42.53
CA PRO A 437 44.23 3.82 -41.90
C PRO A 437 44.59 5.31 -42.06
N SER A 438 44.33 5.91 -43.23
CA SER A 438 44.62 7.34 -43.49
C SER A 438 43.79 8.32 -42.65
N SER A 439 42.73 7.86 -41.97
CA SER A 439 41.90 8.69 -41.08
C SER A 439 42.43 8.76 -39.64
N PHE A 440 43.47 7.98 -39.30
CA PHE A 440 44.07 7.97 -37.96
C PHE A 440 45.23 8.98 -37.82
N LYS A 441 45.13 9.84 -36.81
CA LYS A 441 46.17 10.75 -36.32
C LYS A 441 46.75 10.22 -35.01
N VAL A 442 47.55 9.17 -35.14
CA VAL A 442 48.13 8.40 -34.04
C VAL A 442 49.62 8.72 -33.84
N LEU A 443 50.09 8.52 -32.60
CA LEU A 443 51.45 8.79 -32.14
C LEU A 443 52.15 7.49 -31.70
N GLY A 444 53.48 7.55 -31.58
CA GLY A 444 54.28 6.43 -31.11
C GLY A 444 54.17 5.19 -32.00
N ASP A 445 54.15 4.01 -31.38
CA ASP A 445 54.11 2.73 -32.10
C ASP A 445 52.82 2.49 -32.90
N LEU A 446 51.71 3.14 -32.52
CA LEU A 446 50.47 3.09 -33.30
C LEU A 446 50.66 3.63 -34.72
N LYS A 447 51.54 4.62 -34.91
CA LYS A 447 51.84 5.18 -36.23
C LYS A 447 52.53 4.18 -37.14
N LYS A 448 53.41 3.34 -36.59
CA LYS A 448 54.07 2.26 -37.35
C LYS A 448 53.03 1.24 -37.81
N LEU A 449 52.19 0.75 -36.89
CA LEU A 449 51.12 -0.20 -37.21
C LEU A 449 50.12 0.35 -38.22
N CYS A 450 49.79 1.65 -38.13
CA CYS A 450 48.90 2.32 -39.08
C CYS A 450 49.52 2.42 -40.48
N ASN A 451 50.80 2.79 -40.58
CA ASN A 451 51.53 2.81 -41.84
C ASN A 451 51.63 1.42 -42.45
N GLU A 452 51.94 0.41 -41.63
CA GLU A 452 51.99 -0.96 -42.11
C GLU A 452 50.62 -1.42 -42.63
N ALA A 453 49.50 -1.03 -42.00
CA ALA A 453 48.15 -1.35 -42.51
C ALA A 453 47.89 -0.76 -43.91
N ILE A 454 48.46 0.43 -44.20
CA ILE A 454 48.42 1.04 -45.54
C ILE A 454 49.29 0.24 -46.51
N GLU A 455 50.53 -0.04 -46.12
CA GLU A 455 51.52 -0.72 -46.96
C GLU A 455 51.10 -2.15 -47.32
N THR A 456 50.57 -2.90 -46.35
CA THR A 456 50.14 -4.29 -46.57
C THR A 456 48.71 -4.41 -47.07
N SER A 457 47.93 -3.31 -47.06
CA SER A 457 46.48 -3.33 -47.35
C SER A 457 45.74 -4.40 -46.56
N THR A 458 46.10 -4.61 -45.29
CA THR A 458 45.45 -5.56 -44.39
C THR A 458 44.92 -4.88 -43.13
N LEU A 459 43.81 -5.42 -42.61
CA LEU A 459 43.24 -4.98 -41.34
C LEU A 459 44.25 -5.19 -40.20
N LYS A 460 44.47 -4.14 -39.40
CA LYS A 460 45.31 -4.18 -38.20
C LYS A 460 44.60 -3.59 -36.99
N VAL A 461 44.63 -4.34 -35.88
CA VAL A 461 44.29 -3.81 -34.56
C VAL A 461 45.46 -2.96 -34.10
N LEU A 462 45.25 -1.64 -34.07
CA LEU A 462 46.25 -0.69 -33.61
C LEU A 462 46.39 -0.74 -32.09
N TYR A 463 45.26 -0.85 -31.37
CA TYR A 463 45.23 -0.85 -29.91
C TYR A 463 44.10 -1.71 -29.36
N SER A 464 44.35 -2.40 -28.24
CA SER A 464 43.35 -3.07 -27.42
C SER A 464 43.74 -2.95 -25.94
N GLY A 465 42.93 -2.26 -25.13
CA GLY A 465 43.24 -2.03 -23.72
C GLY A 465 42.44 -0.86 -23.12
N PRO A 466 42.79 -0.38 -21.92
CA PRO A 466 42.07 0.72 -21.27
C PRO A 466 42.03 2.03 -22.08
N VAL A 467 40.90 2.74 -22.04
CA VAL A 467 40.76 4.05 -22.70
C VAL A 467 41.86 5.03 -22.27
N ARG A 468 42.29 5.00 -20.99
CA ARG A 468 43.32 5.91 -20.46
C ARG A 468 44.63 5.86 -21.26
N GLY A 469 45.09 4.65 -21.60
CA GLY A 469 46.34 4.46 -22.34
C GLY A 469 46.23 4.98 -23.78
N LEU A 470 45.08 4.76 -24.41
CA LEU A 470 44.83 5.18 -25.78
C LEU A 470 44.73 6.71 -25.95
N CYS A 471 44.18 7.41 -24.95
CA CYS A 471 44.01 8.86 -24.99
C CYS A 471 45.32 9.62 -25.26
N LYS A 472 46.46 9.14 -24.74
CA LYS A 472 47.78 9.74 -24.98
C LYS A 472 48.31 9.49 -26.39
N LEU A 473 47.96 8.35 -26.98
CA LEU A 473 48.51 7.88 -28.25
C LEU A 473 47.67 8.31 -29.46
N ALA A 474 46.38 8.60 -29.28
CA ALA A 474 45.46 8.94 -30.37
C ALA A 474 44.50 10.09 -30.02
N PRO A 475 44.96 11.21 -29.45
CA PRO A 475 44.08 12.22 -28.83
C PRO A 475 43.05 12.82 -29.78
N ASN A 476 43.36 12.92 -31.07
CA ASN A 476 42.46 13.48 -32.08
C ASN A 476 41.36 12.51 -32.56
N ASN A 477 41.48 11.22 -32.25
CA ASN A 477 40.58 10.19 -32.79
C ASN A 477 39.62 9.62 -31.75
N VAL A 478 39.93 9.75 -30.45
CA VAL A 478 39.29 8.93 -29.40
C VAL A 478 38.43 9.72 -28.41
N ASN A 479 38.04 10.94 -28.75
CA ASN A 479 37.10 11.75 -27.95
C ASN A 479 35.78 11.01 -27.65
N THR A 480 35.28 10.18 -28.58
CA THR A 480 34.07 9.35 -28.34
C THR A 480 34.31 8.28 -27.27
N MET A 481 35.49 7.68 -27.24
CA MET A 481 35.87 6.67 -26.23
C MET A 481 36.07 7.32 -24.87
N ALA A 482 36.70 8.49 -24.83
CA ALA A 482 36.81 9.29 -23.61
C ALA A 482 35.41 9.68 -23.08
N GLY A 483 34.49 10.11 -23.94
CA GLY A 483 33.10 10.36 -23.54
C GLY A 483 32.40 9.14 -22.94
N ALA A 484 32.68 7.94 -23.46
CA ALA A 484 32.14 6.69 -22.91
C ALA A 484 32.71 6.36 -21.53
N ALA A 485 34.01 6.57 -21.33
CA ALA A 485 34.67 6.40 -20.03
C ALA A 485 34.11 7.34 -18.96
N ILE A 486 33.78 8.57 -19.34
CA ILE A 486 33.18 9.53 -18.41
C ILE A 486 31.71 9.16 -18.11
N ALA A 487 30.95 8.72 -19.11
CA ALA A 487 29.56 8.26 -18.90
C ALA A 487 29.50 7.01 -18.00
N ALA A 488 30.42 6.07 -18.18
CA ALA A 488 30.56 4.85 -17.38
C ALA A 488 31.33 5.11 -16.07
N LYS A 489 30.84 6.03 -15.23
CA LYS A 489 31.55 6.53 -14.03
C LYS A 489 32.07 5.45 -13.09
N ASN A 490 31.37 4.32 -12.96
CA ASN A 490 31.78 3.21 -12.11
C ASN A 490 32.94 2.38 -12.69
N LEU A 491 33.18 2.45 -14.00
CA LEU A 491 34.31 1.80 -14.68
C LEU A 491 35.46 2.79 -14.92
N GLY A 492 35.16 4.02 -15.36
CA GLY A 492 36.13 5.07 -15.64
C GLY A 492 37.08 4.76 -16.80
N PHE A 493 38.14 5.56 -16.93
CA PHE A 493 39.12 5.45 -18.02
C PHE A 493 39.98 4.17 -17.96
N ASP A 494 40.06 3.52 -16.80
CA ASP A 494 40.92 2.35 -16.57
C ASP A 494 40.21 1.02 -16.88
N ASN A 495 38.89 0.95 -16.70
CA ASN A 495 38.14 -0.30 -16.89
C ASN A 495 37.23 -0.30 -18.13
N VAL A 496 37.00 0.86 -18.77
CA VAL A 496 36.42 0.87 -20.11
C VAL A 496 37.48 0.42 -21.12
N GLU A 497 37.16 -0.64 -21.87
CA GLU A 497 38.06 -1.26 -22.83
C GLU A 497 37.90 -0.60 -24.21
N ALA A 498 39.00 -0.11 -24.79
CA ALA A 498 39.06 0.48 -26.11
C ALA A 498 39.73 -0.45 -27.12
N LYS A 499 39.17 -0.53 -28.33
CA LYS A 499 39.77 -1.19 -29.49
C LYS A 499 39.85 -0.25 -30.67
N LEU A 500 41.05 -0.03 -31.20
CA LEU A 500 41.28 0.80 -32.38
C LEU A 500 41.71 -0.08 -33.55
N ILE A 501 40.95 -0.05 -34.64
CA ILE A 501 41.13 -0.94 -35.79
C ILE A 501 41.31 -0.10 -37.06
N ALA A 502 42.42 -0.32 -37.74
CA ALA A 502 42.72 0.21 -39.07
C ALA A 502 42.33 -0.81 -40.12
N ASP A 503 41.35 -0.46 -40.94
CA ASP A 503 40.81 -1.35 -41.97
C ASP A 503 40.82 -0.62 -43.32
N PRO A 504 41.73 -1.01 -44.24
CA PRO A 504 41.81 -0.43 -45.60
C PRO A 504 40.53 -0.55 -46.42
N GLU A 505 39.61 -1.46 -46.07
CA GLU A 505 38.32 -1.62 -46.76
C GLU A 505 37.28 -0.56 -46.35
N MET A 506 37.56 0.25 -45.33
CA MET A 506 36.66 1.31 -44.84
C MET A 506 36.66 2.56 -45.73
N LEU A 507 36.18 2.42 -46.96
CA LEU A 507 36.20 3.49 -47.98
C LEU A 507 35.06 4.51 -47.84
N GLU A 508 34.00 4.18 -47.12
CA GLU A 508 32.80 5.02 -47.04
C GLU A 508 32.33 5.30 -45.60
N TRP A 509 32.85 4.58 -44.61
CA TRP A 509 32.29 4.56 -43.26
C TRP A 509 33.36 4.66 -42.18
N HIS A 510 33.03 5.36 -41.10
CA HIS A 510 33.62 5.17 -39.78
C HIS A 510 32.65 4.37 -38.93
N ILE A 511 33.12 3.27 -38.35
CA ILE A 511 32.31 2.41 -37.49
C ILE A 511 32.68 2.65 -36.03
N VAL A 512 31.66 2.75 -35.18
CA VAL A 512 31.78 2.69 -33.71
C VAL A 512 30.92 1.55 -33.19
N GLU A 513 31.51 0.64 -32.44
CA GLU A 513 30.80 -0.47 -31.79
C GLU A 513 30.88 -0.36 -30.27
N LEU A 514 29.80 -0.73 -29.60
CA LEU A 514 29.70 -0.81 -28.14
C LEU A 514 29.24 -2.21 -27.74
N ASP A 515 29.91 -2.79 -26.75
CA ASP A 515 29.48 -3.99 -26.03
C ASP A 515 29.26 -3.62 -24.56
N VAL A 516 28.01 -3.63 -24.13
CA VAL A 516 27.56 -3.21 -22.79
C VAL A 516 27.10 -4.45 -22.04
N VAL A 517 27.72 -4.76 -20.90
CA VAL A 517 27.36 -5.91 -20.05
C VAL A 517 26.88 -5.42 -18.69
N GLY A 518 25.71 -5.90 -18.28
CA GLY A 518 25.08 -5.63 -16.99
C GLY A 518 25.06 -6.84 -16.05
N GLU A 519 24.19 -6.82 -15.05
CA GLU A 519 23.92 -7.96 -14.16
C GLU A 519 23.05 -9.03 -14.84
N ASP A 520 23.02 -10.24 -14.26
CA ASP A 520 22.12 -11.34 -14.64
C ASP A 520 22.13 -11.73 -16.13
N GLY A 521 23.29 -11.58 -16.78
CA GLY A 521 23.47 -11.93 -18.19
C GLY A 521 22.98 -10.85 -19.18
N PHE A 522 22.62 -9.66 -18.71
CA PHE A 522 22.29 -8.53 -19.58
C PHE A 522 23.47 -8.17 -20.49
N ASN A 523 23.24 -8.21 -21.80
CA ASN A 523 24.23 -7.82 -22.81
C ASN A 523 23.54 -7.04 -23.94
N VAL A 524 24.12 -5.90 -24.32
CA VAL A 524 23.69 -5.10 -25.47
C VAL A 524 24.88 -4.81 -26.37
N LYS A 525 24.74 -5.13 -27.65
CA LYS A 525 25.71 -4.76 -28.70
C LYS A 525 25.12 -3.72 -29.64
N ILE A 526 25.86 -2.65 -29.86
CA ILE A 526 25.45 -1.54 -30.73
C ILE A 526 26.53 -1.34 -31.78
N ARG A 527 26.12 -1.19 -33.04
CA ARG A 527 27.00 -0.82 -34.14
C ARG A 527 26.46 0.43 -34.82
N ARG A 528 27.31 1.45 -34.93
CA ARG A 528 26.99 2.73 -35.57
C ARG A 528 27.93 2.94 -36.75
N GLU A 529 27.35 3.18 -37.92
CA GLU A 529 28.06 3.44 -39.16
C GLU A 529 27.86 4.91 -39.56
N ASN A 530 28.94 5.69 -39.59
CA ASN A 530 28.90 7.11 -39.94
C ASN A 530 29.59 7.32 -41.30
N PRO A 531 28.93 7.96 -42.29
CA PRO A 531 29.55 8.25 -43.57
C PRO A 531 30.84 9.09 -43.40
N ALA A 532 31.95 8.60 -43.95
CA ALA A 532 33.25 9.27 -43.93
C ALA A 532 34.16 8.75 -45.04
N LYS A 533 34.81 9.67 -45.77
CA LYS A 533 35.79 9.33 -46.80
C LYS A 533 37.18 9.09 -46.19
N PRO A 534 38.08 8.33 -46.85
CA PRO A 534 39.45 8.17 -46.42
C PRO A 534 40.14 9.53 -46.20
N GLY A 535 40.86 9.65 -45.08
CA GLY A 535 41.53 10.89 -44.67
C GLY A 535 40.69 11.83 -43.82
N ALA A 536 39.36 11.63 -43.76
CA ALA A 536 38.52 12.37 -42.83
C ALA A 536 38.76 11.86 -41.40
N VAL A 537 39.12 12.74 -40.46
CA VAL A 537 39.34 12.35 -39.05
C VAL A 537 38.00 12.13 -38.32
N THR A 538 36.99 12.94 -38.67
CA THR A 538 35.67 13.01 -38.04
C THR A 538 34.57 12.98 -39.11
N GLY A 539 33.49 12.23 -38.87
CA GLY A 539 32.36 12.14 -39.80
C GLY A 539 31.37 13.29 -39.66
N ASN A 540 30.57 13.56 -40.70
CA ASN A 540 29.66 14.71 -40.75
C ASN A 540 28.60 14.70 -39.64
N ALA A 541 28.13 13.52 -39.22
CA ALA A 541 27.14 13.39 -38.14
C ALA A 541 27.63 13.90 -36.77
N THR A 542 28.95 14.01 -36.57
CA THR A 542 29.52 14.54 -35.32
C THR A 542 29.26 16.04 -35.16
N TYR A 543 29.19 16.80 -36.25
CA TYR A 543 28.94 18.26 -36.22
C TYR A 543 27.57 18.58 -35.62
N TYR A 544 26.53 17.94 -36.13
CA TYR A 544 25.16 18.11 -35.61
C TYR A 544 24.98 17.53 -34.20
N SER A 545 25.73 16.49 -33.84
CA SER A 545 25.71 15.96 -32.46
C SER A 545 26.27 16.98 -31.45
N PHE A 546 27.33 17.69 -31.81
CA PHE A 546 27.86 18.78 -30.99
C PHE A 546 26.84 19.93 -30.87
N LEU A 547 26.25 20.37 -31.98
CA LEU A 547 25.22 21.42 -31.98
C LEU A 547 24.03 21.03 -31.09
N ALA A 548 23.52 19.81 -31.22
CA ALA A 548 22.44 19.30 -30.37
C ALA A 548 22.85 19.23 -28.88
N SER A 549 24.10 18.90 -28.59
CA SER A 549 24.64 18.91 -27.22
C SER A 549 24.69 20.32 -26.64
N ILE A 550 25.06 21.32 -27.45
CA ILE A 550 25.12 22.74 -27.05
C ILE A 550 23.70 23.30 -26.80
N HIS A 551 22.73 22.99 -27.66
CA HIS A 551 21.34 23.42 -27.42
C HIS A 551 20.78 22.90 -26.09
N ARG A 552 21.26 21.74 -25.61
CA ARG A 552 20.89 21.19 -24.30
C ARG A 552 21.53 21.93 -23.13
N CYS A 553 22.65 22.63 -23.32
CA CYS A 553 23.31 23.42 -22.27
C CYS A 553 22.42 24.58 -21.79
N LYS A 554 21.53 25.10 -22.64
CA LYS A 554 20.60 26.19 -22.29
C LYS A 554 19.69 25.88 -21.08
N TYR A 555 19.41 24.61 -20.84
CA TYR A 555 18.40 24.16 -19.87
C TYR A 555 18.99 23.54 -18.60
N LYS A 556 20.31 23.64 -18.39
CA LYS A 556 21.01 23.04 -17.25
C LYS A 556 21.71 24.12 -16.43
N PRO A 557 21.21 24.43 -15.22
CA PRO A 557 21.88 25.38 -14.34
C PRO A 557 23.17 24.83 -13.73
N SER A 558 23.85 25.74 -13.03
CA SER A 558 25.27 25.73 -12.78
C SER A 558 25.74 24.84 -11.63
N GLU A 559 25.16 23.65 -11.42
CA GLU A 559 25.72 22.68 -10.47
C GLU A 559 26.69 21.73 -11.20
N CYS A 560 27.98 21.77 -10.82
CA CYS A 560 28.98 20.85 -11.37
C CYS A 560 29.20 19.65 -10.47
N SER A 561 28.75 18.49 -10.92
CA SER A 561 29.34 17.16 -10.77
C SER A 561 28.44 16.18 -11.50
N TYR A 562 28.99 15.10 -12.03
CA TYR A 562 28.21 13.86 -12.12
C TYR A 562 27.67 13.55 -10.72
N ASN A 563 26.38 13.76 -10.48
CA ASN A 563 25.51 13.09 -9.51
C ASN A 563 24.35 14.02 -9.09
N LEU A 564 23.15 13.46 -8.97
CA LEU A 564 22.18 13.92 -7.96
C LEU A 564 22.04 12.79 -6.93
N LEU A 565 22.73 12.95 -5.78
CA LEU A 565 22.21 12.76 -4.40
C LEU A 565 23.20 12.15 -3.41
N ILE A 566 23.21 12.82 -2.26
CA ILE A 566 23.86 12.52 -0.99
C ILE A 566 23.06 11.45 -0.23
N ASN A 567 23.82 10.55 0.41
CA ASN A 567 23.40 9.58 1.40
C ASN A 567 23.32 10.26 2.77
N LEU A 568 22.17 10.24 3.45
CA LEU A 568 22.08 10.45 4.91
C LEU A 568 21.03 9.50 5.51
N LYS A 569 21.43 8.91 6.64
CA LYS A 569 20.79 7.88 7.43
C LYS A 569 19.28 8.06 7.64
N PHE A 570 18.59 6.92 7.56
CA PHE A 570 17.22 6.70 8.00
C PHE A 570 17.01 7.05 9.48
N THR A 571 16.01 7.87 9.76
CA THR A 571 15.23 7.82 11.00
C THR A 571 13.75 7.90 10.63
N LYS A 572 12.98 6.87 11.04
CA LYS A 572 11.54 6.74 10.84
C LYS A 572 10.78 7.89 11.52
N TYR A 573 9.89 8.57 10.80
CA TYR A 573 8.75 9.28 11.41
C TYR A 573 7.52 9.19 10.51
N ASN A 574 6.46 8.61 11.08
CA ASN A 574 5.08 8.70 10.66
C ASN A 574 4.58 10.15 10.83
N ASP A 575 3.48 10.50 10.16
CA ASP A 575 2.70 11.76 10.31
C ASP A 575 2.89 12.82 9.22
N ILE A 576 2.45 12.51 7.99
CA ILE A 576 1.81 13.48 7.08
C ILE A 576 0.46 12.88 6.66
N ASN A 577 -0.49 12.96 7.57
CA ASN A 577 -1.91 12.96 7.26
C ASN A 577 -2.35 14.38 7.60
N ILE A 578 -3.06 15.10 6.71
CA ILE A 578 -4.02 16.18 6.99
C ILE A 578 -4.16 17.05 5.73
N PHE A 579 -5.18 16.72 4.93
CA PHE A 579 -6.08 17.74 4.36
C PHE A 579 -7.48 17.21 4.02
N VAL A 580 -7.66 15.88 3.87
CA VAL A 580 -9.00 15.23 3.96
C VAL A 580 -9.28 14.70 5.37
N THR A 581 -8.26 14.69 6.23
CA THR A 581 -8.35 14.13 7.59
C THR A 581 -9.30 14.91 8.48
N PHE A 582 -9.57 16.21 8.28
CA PHE A 582 -10.35 17.01 9.25
C PHE A 582 -11.88 17.01 9.06
N ILE A 583 -12.40 16.80 7.83
CA ILE A 583 -13.86 16.55 7.63
C ILE A 583 -14.29 15.26 8.35
N ILE A 584 -13.34 14.36 8.59
CA ILE A 584 -13.56 13.07 9.24
C ILE A 584 -13.06 13.09 10.68
N TYR A 585 -12.05 13.88 11.07
CA TYR A 585 -11.48 13.77 12.42
C TYR A 585 -12.34 14.36 13.53
N THR A 586 -12.98 15.53 13.43
CA THR A 586 -13.52 16.23 14.63
C THR A 586 -14.90 15.79 15.12
N THR A 587 -15.64 15.00 14.33
CA THR A 587 -16.84 14.27 14.80
C THR A 587 -16.54 12.79 15.05
N LEU A 588 -15.31 12.35 14.78
CA LEU A 588 -14.91 10.94 14.77
C LEU A 588 -13.62 10.68 15.58
N THR A 589 -13.04 11.70 16.22
CA THR A 589 -12.05 11.58 17.32
C THR A 589 -12.70 11.32 18.67
N PHE A 590 -13.99 10.96 18.64
CA PHE A 590 -14.63 10.10 19.63
C PHE A 590 -14.82 8.65 19.15
N LYS A 591 -14.16 8.22 18.06
CA LYS A 591 -14.01 6.82 17.62
C LYS A 591 -12.64 6.60 16.93
N LEU A 592 -11.61 6.49 17.79
CA LEU A 592 -10.34 5.79 17.56
C LEU A 592 -10.54 4.48 16.82
N GLN A 593 -9.63 4.13 15.89
CA GLN A 593 -9.57 2.85 15.15
C GLN A 593 -10.92 2.52 14.50
N MET A 594 -11.05 2.45 13.17
CA MET A 594 -12.29 1.94 12.58
C MET A 594 -12.43 0.44 12.92
N ASN A 595 -12.86 0.15 14.14
CA ASN A 595 -13.41 -1.10 14.58
C ASN A 595 -14.72 -1.26 13.80
N LEU A 596 -14.89 -2.41 13.16
CA LEU A 596 -16.15 -2.75 12.54
C LEU A 596 -17.21 -2.73 13.63
N ASN A 597 -18.28 -1.97 13.41
CA ASN A 597 -19.40 -1.94 14.33
C ASN A 597 -20.24 -3.19 14.06
N LEU A 598 -19.85 -4.29 14.70
CA LEU A 598 -20.45 -5.60 14.52
C LEU A 598 -21.70 -5.75 15.40
N SER A 599 -22.84 -6.05 14.77
CA SER A 599 -24.09 -6.32 15.49
C SER A 599 -24.33 -7.82 15.58
N ARG A 600 -24.60 -8.34 16.79
CA ARG A 600 -24.91 -9.76 16.99
C ARG A 600 -26.35 -10.09 16.55
N LEU A 601 -26.50 -11.14 15.76
CA LEU A 601 -27.75 -11.74 15.32
C LEU A 601 -27.72 -13.24 15.63
N ASP A 602 -28.54 -13.69 16.58
CA ASP A 602 -28.66 -15.11 16.87
C ASP A 602 -29.53 -15.82 15.80
N ILE A 603 -29.00 -16.91 15.24
CA ILE A 603 -29.63 -17.64 14.13
C ILE A 603 -30.36 -18.88 14.67
N LEU A 604 -29.63 -19.77 15.34
CA LEU A 604 -30.08 -21.07 15.81
C LEU A 604 -29.21 -21.52 16.99
N GLN A 605 -29.76 -22.35 17.87
CA GLN A 605 -28.97 -23.17 18.79
C GLN A 605 -29.04 -24.65 18.39
N VAL A 606 -27.89 -25.30 18.26
CA VAL A 606 -27.74 -26.76 18.03
C VAL A 606 -27.19 -27.44 19.29
N GLY A 607 -26.92 -28.75 19.24
CA GLY A 607 -26.15 -29.42 20.28
C GLY A 607 -24.72 -28.89 20.38
N THR A 608 -23.92 -29.39 21.33
CA THR A 608 -22.52 -28.96 21.46
C THR A 608 -21.74 -29.19 20.18
N VAL A 609 -20.82 -28.28 19.86
CA VAL A 609 -20.10 -28.27 18.57
C VAL A 609 -18.61 -28.49 18.81
N SER A 610 -18.00 -29.41 18.07
CA SER A 610 -16.55 -29.62 18.07
C SER A 610 -15.82 -28.57 17.22
N LYS A 611 -14.50 -28.43 17.38
CA LYS A 611 -13.71 -27.55 16.49
C LYS A 611 -13.92 -27.94 15.01
N ASP A 612 -13.80 -26.97 14.11
CA ASP A 612 -13.83 -27.21 12.65
C ASP A 612 -15.13 -27.86 12.10
N CYS A 613 -16.23 -27.81 12.85
CA CYS A 613 -17.53 -28.36 12.44
C CYS A 613 -18.49 -27.35 11.81
N LEU A 614 -18.11 -26.07 11.72
CA LEU A 614 -18.87 -25.01 11.04
C LEU A 614 -18.30 -24.74 9.63
N LYS A 615 -19.17 -24.75 8.61
CA LYS A 615 -18.83 -24.41 7.23
C LYS A 615 -19.94 -23.59 6.55
N ILE A 616 -19.58 -22.88 5.48
CA ILE A 616 -20.52 -22.18 4.61
C ILE A 616 -20.41 -22.65 3.16
N ILE A 617 -21.55 -22.84 2.50
CA ILE A 617 -21.62 -23.14 1.08
C ILE A 617 -21.86 -21.84 0.31
N THR A 618 -20.92 -21.49 -0.56
CA THR A 618 -20.98 -20.33 -1.45
C THR A 618 -21.57 -20.71 -2.82
N PHE A 619 -22.08 -19.73 -3.56
CA PHE A 619 -22.59 -19.90 -4.92
C PHE A 619 -21.80 -18.98 -5.88
N ASN A 620 -21.45 -19.46 -7.08
CA ASN A 620 -20.83 -18.62 -8.10
C ASN A 620 -21.87 -17.66 -8.69
N ASP A 621 -21.56 -16.36 -8.66
CA ASP A 621 -22.37 -15.34 -9.35
C ASP A 621 -22.24 -15.44 -10.90
N ASP A 622 -21.21 -16.15 -11.40
CA ASP A 622 -20.78 -16.10 -12.81
C ASP A 622 -21.34 -17.15 -13.77
N GLU A 623 -22.12 -18.14 -13.31
CA GLU A 623 -22.81 -19.04 -14.25
C GLU A 623 -24.16 -18.46 -14.70
N LYS A 624 -24.10 -17.57 -15.70
CA LYS A 624 -25.02 -17.50 -16.86
C LYS A 624 -24.69 -16.27 -17.70
N GLY A 625 -24.19 -16.49 -18.91
CA GLY A 625 -23.84 -15.51 -19.94
C GLY A 625 -25.02 -14.70 -20.52
N SER A 626 -25.90 -14.17 -19.69
CA SER A 626 -26.98 -13.27 -20.09
C SER A 626 -26.61 -11.83 -19.78
N LYS A 627 -26.20 -11.09 -20.82
CA LYS A 627 -26.11 -9.63 -20.83
C LYS A 627 -27.39 -9.02 -20.22
N ARG A 628 -27.24 -8.06 -19.31
CA ARG A 628 -28.28 -7.21 -18.69
C ARG A 628 -29.10 -7.83 -17.55
N LYS A 629 -28.55 -7.81 -16.33
CA LYS A 629 -29.22 -7.42 -15.08
C LYS A 629 -28.16 -7.35 -13.97
N LYS A 630 -28.08 -6.24 -13.23
CA LYS A 630 -27.28 -6.16 -11.98
C LYS A 630 -27.76 -7.31 -11.07
N LYS A 631 -27.01 -8.40 -10.97
CA LYS A 631 -27.35 -9.54 -10.11
C LYS A 631 -26.96 -9.18 -8.68
N ASN A 632 -27.92 -9.28 -7.76
CA ASN A 632 -27.65 -9.24 -6.32
C ASN A 632 -26.75 -10.43 -5.96
N LYS A 633 -25.71 -10.17 -5.15
CA LYS A 633 -24.82 -11.21 -4.61
C LYS A 633 -25.64 -12.24 -3.82
N SER A 634 -25.39 -13.53 -4.00
CA SER A 634 -26.16 -14.60 -3.35
C SER A 634 -25.84 -14.76 -1.86
N LEU A 635 -26.86 -15.12 -1.07
CA LEU A 635 -26.69 -15.52 0.33
C LEU A 635 -26.08 -16.92 0.45
N VAL A 636 -25.20 -17.13 1.42
CA VAL A 636 -24.58 -18.42 1.72
C VAL A 636 -25.53 -19.34 2.48
N LYS A 637 -25.22 -20.65 2.50
CA LYS A 637 -25.86 -21.59 3.43
C LYS A 637 -24.91 -21.96 4.55
N ILE A 638 -25.42 -22.07 5.77
CA ILE A 638 -24.65 -22.52 6.93
C ILE A 638 -24.80 -24.03 7.08
N VAL A 639 -23.71 -24.71 7.39
CA VAL A 639 -23.67 -26.14 7.70
C VAL A 639 -22.92 -26.30 9.02
N VAL A 640 -23.53 -26.99 9.98
CA VAL A 640 -22.91 -27.30 11.27
C VAL A 640 -23.17 -28.75 11.67
N GLY A 641 -22.13 -29.42 12.17
CA GLY A 641 -22.23 -30.73 12.81
C GLY A 641 -22.09 -30.61 14.32
N SER A 642 -22.96 -31.28 15.08
CA SER A 642 -22.93 -31.32 16.53
C SER A 642 -22.51 -32.70 17.08
N GLN A 643 -22.15 -32.74 18.36
CA GLN A 643 -21.68 -33.94 19.06
C GLN A 643 -22.77 -34.98 19.35
N ASP A 644 -24.04 -34.63 19.16
CA ASP A 644 -25.16 -35.58 19.12
C ASP A 644 -25.28 -36.31 17.77
N GLY A 645 -24.31 -36.11 16.87
CA GLY A 645 -24.23 -36.74 15.56
C GLY A 645 -25.13 -36.12 14.51
N ILE A 646 -25.69 -34.94 14.78
CA ILE A 646 -26.63 -34.27 13.88
C ILE A 646 -25.91 -33.25 13.00
N LEU A 647 -26.04 -33.42 11.68
CA LEU A 647 -25.65 -32.43 10.68
C LEU A 647 -26.86 -31.57 10.31
N THR A 648 -26.76 -30.27 10.51
CA THR A 648 -27.80 -29.28 10.22
C THR A 648 -27.34 -28.33 9.12
N CYS A 649 -28.19 -28.10 8.11
CA CYS A 649 -27.98 -27.08 7.09
C CYS A 649 -29.11 -26.07 7.10
N ILE A 650 -28.77 -24.78 7.05
CA ILE A 650 -29.70 -23.66 7.19
C ILE A 650 -29.48 -22.69 6.03
N GLU A 651 -30.59 -22.15 5.52
CA GLU A 651 -30.58 -21.01 4.59
C GLU A 651 -31.48 -19.90 5.11
N ASN A 652 -31.12 -18.65 4.80
CA ASN A 652 -32.07 -17.56 4.95
C ASN A 652 -32.85 -17.39 3.65
N LYS A 653 -34.17 -17.47 3.76
CA LYS A 653 -35.08 -17.26 2.64
C LYS A 653 -36.27 -16.44 3.14
N ASP A 654 -36.62 -15.40 2.39
CA ASP A 654 -37.77 -14.54 2.71
C ASP A 654 -37.75 -13.97 4.15
N SER A 655 -36.55 -13.66 4.66
CA SER A 655 -36.32 -13.14 6.02
C SER A 655 -36.69 -14.11 7.15
N SER A 656 -36.82 -15.42 6.86
CA SER A 656 -36.88 -16.48 7.87
C SER A 656 -35.70 -17.44 7.74
N TYR A 657 -35.21 -17.94 8.87
CA TYR A 657 -34.17 -18.96 8.91
C TYR A 657 -34.82 -20.33 8.71
N ASN A 658 -34.58 -20.94 7.55
CA ASN A 658 -35.16 -22.22 7.21
C ASN A 658 -34.10 -23.33 7.29
N ILE A 659 -34.41 -24.38 8.03
CA ILE A 659 -33.61 -25.61 8.04
C ILE A 659 -33.84 -26.31 6.70
N VAL A 660 -32.79 -26.41 5.88
CA VAL A 660 -32.82 -27.11 4.59
C VAL A 660 -32.90 -28.61 4.81
N PHE A 661 -32.10 -29.12 5.74
CA PHE A 661 -32.17 -30.50 6.22
C PHE A 661 -31.50 -30.60 7.60
N LYS A 662 -31.88 -31.65 8.33
CA LYS A 662 -31.27 -32.09 9.59
C LYS A 662 -31.15 -33.62 9.54
N THR A 663 -29.97 -34.18 9.79
CA THR A 663 -29.81 -35.64 9.82
C THR A 663 -30.32 -36.23 11.13
N LEU A 664 -30.46 -37.56 11.16
CA LEU A 664 -30.76 -38.29 12.38
C LEU A 664 -29.56 -38.22 13.36
N PRO A 665 -29.81 -38.32 14.68
CA PRO A 665 -28.76 -38.43 15.68
C PRO A 665 -27.84 -39.63 15.43
N GLY A 666 -26.60 -39.53 15.90
CA GLY A 666 -25.58 -40.55 15.71
C GLY A 666 -24.35 -40.31 16.59
N PRO A 667 -23.22 -40.95 16.28
CA PRO A 667 -21.96 -40.70 16.97
C PRO A 667 -21.51 -39.24 16.78
N PRO A 668 -20.69 -38.69 17.70
CA PRO A 668 -20.24 -37.30 17.64
C PRO A 668 -19.58 -36.94 16.31
N ILE A 669 -20.00 -35.82 15.72
CA ILE A 669 -19.30 -35.24 14.56
C ILE A 669 -18.07 -34.47 15.07
N VAL A 670 -16.91 -34.84 14.55
CA VAL A 670 -15.61 -34.30 14.95
C VAL A 670 -15.01 -33.33 13.93
N SER A 671 -15.36 -33.47 12.65
CA SER A 671 -14.91 -32.58 11.58
C SER A 671 -15.94 -32.51 10.46
N VAL A 672 -16.11 -31.32 9.89
CA VAL A 672 -16.94 -31.08 8.71
C VAL A 672 -16.08 -30.40 7.65
N LYS A 673 -15.92 -31.01 6.48
CA LYS A 673 -15.18 -30.39 5.35
C LYS A 673 -16.08 -30.26 4.12
N LEU A 674 -15.82 -29.22 3.35
CA LEU A 674 -16.41 -29.06 2.03
C LEU A 674 -15.44 -29.58 0.98
N GLY A 675 -15.96 -30.32 0.02
CA GLY A 675 -15.21 -30.89 -1.09
C GLY A 675 -15.98 -30.83 -2.41
N GLY A 676 -15.35 -31.33 -3.46
CA GLY A 676 -15.82 -31.23 -4.84
C GLY A 676 -14.66 -31.47 -5.80
N ALA A 677 -14.96 -31.55 -7.10
CA ALA A 677 -13.91 -31.66 -8.10
C ALA A 677 -12.98 -30.43 -8.04
N LEU A 678 -11.68 -30.63 -8.30
CA LEU A 678 -10.72 -29.54 -8.35
C LEU A 678 -11.20 -28.45 -9.32
N ASN A 679 -10.98 -27.18 -8.96
CA ASN A 679 -11.42 -26.00 -9.71
C ASN A 679 -12.95 -25.86 -9.89
N THR A 680 -13.76 -26.61 -9.16
CA THR A 680 -15.22 -26.43 -9.09
C THR A 680 -15.64 -25.89 -7.71
N ILE A 681 -16.89 -25.44 -7.58
CA ILE A 681 -17.45 -25.03 -6.29
C ILE A 681 -17.44 -26.23 -5.35
N GLN A 682 -16.86 -26.05 -4.17
CA GLN A 682 -16.80 -27.06 -3.12
C GLN A 682 -18.15 -27.10 -2.37
N ASP A 683 -19.13 -27.84 -2.88
CA ASP A 683 -20.50 -27.89 -2.36
C ASP A 683 -20.93 -29.24 -1.78
N ARG A 684 -19.99 -30.21 -1.70
CA ARG A 684 -20.20 -31.52 -1.08
C ARG A 684 -19.73 -31.49 0.36
N ILE A 685 -20.59 -31.90 1.27
CA ILE A 685 -20.33 -31.85 2.71
C ILE A 685 -19.84 -33.23 3.13
N PHE A 686 -18.63 -33.33 3.67
CA PHE A 686 -18.07 -34.54 4.26
C PHE A 686 -17.99 -34.38 5.78
N ILE A 687 -18.41 -35.39 6.52
CA ILE A 687 -18.38 -35.40 7.98
C ILE A 687 -17.62 -36.64 8.47
N GLY A 688 -16.73 -36.44 9.43
CA GLY A 688 -16.10 -37.52 10.19
C GLY A 688 -16.89 -37.78 11.48
N MET A 689 -17.23 -39.04 11.72
CA MET A 689 -17.89 -39.50 12.94
C MET A 689 -17.39 -40.91 13.26
N ASP A 690 -16.92 -41.13 14.49
CA ASP A 690 -16.29 -42.40 14.88
C ASP A 690 -15.20 -42.81 13.85
N ASN A 691 -15.22 -44.02 13.30
CA ASN A 691 -14.36 -44.46 12.19
C ASN A 691 -14.99 -44.29 10.79
N PHE A 692 -16.09 -43.55 10.66
CA PHE A 692 -16.81 -43.34 9.40
C PHE A 692 -16.67 -41.93 8.84
N ILE A 693 -16.63 -41.86 7.50
CA ILE A 693 -16.87 -40.63 6.75
C ILE A 693 -18.17 -40.74 5.99
N LYS A 694 -19.06 -39.77 6.16
CA LYS A 694 -20.29 -39.65 5.38
C LYS A 694 -20.26 -38.39 4.53
N GLY A 695 -20.79 -38.48 3.31
CA GLY A 695 -20.89 -37.35 2.40
C GLY A 695 -22.33 -37.04 2.01
N TYR A 696 -22.70 -35.76 2.12
CA TYR A 696 -24.03 -35.22 1.87
C TYR A 696 -24.00 -34.13 0.82
N SER A 697 -25.00 -34.13 -0.05
CA SER A 697 -25.25 -33.00 -0.95
C SER A 697 -25.77 -31.79 -0.17
N LYS A 698 -25.67 -30.59 -0.75
CA LYS A 698 -26.28 -29.35 -0.22
C LYS A 698 -27.82 -29.37 -0.01
N LYS A 699 -28.49 -30.47 -0.36
CA LYS A 699 -29.92 -30.72 -0.13
C LYS A 699 -30.18 -31.84 0.90
N GLY A 700 -29.14 -32.38 1.52
CA GLY A 700 -29.27 -33.42 2.55
C GLY A 700 -29.32 -34.86 2.05
N LYS A 701 -29.26 -35.10 0.73
CA LYS A 701 -29.12 -36.47 0.21
C LYS A 701 -27.72 -36.99 0.50
N GLN A 702 -27.60 -38.05 1.29
CA GLN A 702 -26.36 -38.81 1.46
C GLN A 702 -25.99 -39.46 0.12
N PHE A 703 -24.77 -39.25 -0.35
CA PHE A 703 -24.26 -39.83 -1.60
C PHE A 703 -22.98 -40.65 -1.39
N PHE A 704 -22.41 -40.59 -0.19
CA PHE A 704 -21.13 -41.19 0.14
C PHE A 704 -21.16 -41.68 1.58
N SER A 705 -20.57 -42.85 1.82
CA SER A 705 -20.33 -43.42 3.14
C SER A 705 -19.12 -44.33 3.01
N PHE A 706 -18.12 -44.14 3.86
CA PHE A 706 -16.86 -44.86 3.86
C PHE A 706 -16.49 -45.20 5.30
N GLU A 707 -16.13 -46.45 5.54
CA GLU A 707 -15.61 -46.92 6.82
C GLU A 707 -14.10 -47.01 6.70
N CYS A 708 -13.38 -46.38 7.63
CA CYS A 708 -11.93 -46.38 7.61
C CYS A 708 -11.38 -47.73 8.11
N ASN A 709 -10.18 -48.10 7.67
CA ASN A 709 -9.54 -49.37 8.03
C ASN A 709 -9.07 -49.46 9.50
N PHE A 710 -9.19 -48.38 10.27
CA PHE A 710 -8.79 -48.29 11.67
C PHE A 710 -10.01 -48.23 12.60
N THR A 711 -9.82 -48.71 13.83
CA THR A 711 -10.88 -48.76 14.87
C THR A 711 -10.93 -47.52 15.75
N GLU A 712 -9.85 -46.72 15.78
CA GLU A 712 -9.83 -45.50 16.56
C GLU A 712 -10.68 -44.41 15.89
N PRO A 713 -11.37 -43.56 16.66
CA PRO A 713 -12.18 -42.51 16.11
C PRO A 713 -11.31 -41.49 15.36
N ILE A 714 -11.87 -40.92 14.30
CA ILE A 714 -11.27 -39.83 13.54
C ILE A 714 -11.08 -38.63 14.48
N THR A 715 -9.92 -37.97 14.40
CA THR A 715 -9.61 -36.77 15.17
C THR A 715 -9.46 -35.52 14.29
N ALA A 716 -8.97 -35.68 13.06
CA ALA A 716 -8.87 -34.62 12.06
C ALA A 716 -9.01 -35.18 10.65
N MET A 717 -9.45 -34.34 9.71
CA MET A 717 -9.67 -34.74 8.32
C MET A 717 -9.39 -33.57 7.39
N TYR A 718 -8.84 -33.85 6.21
CA TYR A 718 -8.72 -32.88 5.12
C TYR A 718 -9.15 -33.52 3.79
N VAL A 719 -9.92 -32.78 2.99
CA VAL A 719 -10.44 -33.23 1.69
C VAL A 719 -9.84 -32.36 0.60
N TYR A 720 -9.21 -32.99 -0.40
CA TYR A 720 -8.60 -32.30 -1.54
C TYR A 720 -8.93 -33.01 -2.85
N GLY A 721 -9.99 -32.60 -3.53
CA GLY A 721 -10.45 -33.28 -4.75
C GLY A 721 -10.92 -34.71 -4.46
N VAL A 722 -10.18 -35.70 -4.93
CA VAL A 722 -10.41 -37.14 -4.67
C VAL A 722 -9.56 -37.68 -3.52
N ASP A 723 -8.62 -36.88 -3.02
CA ASP A 723 -7.72 -37.25 -1.93
C ASP A 723 -8.35 -36.93 -0.57
N LEU A 724 -8.20 -37.88 0.34
CA LEU A 724 -8.75 -37.83 1.69
C LEU A 724 -7.65 -38.14 2.69
N LEU A 725 -7.29 -37.15 3.49
CA LEU A 725 -6.32 -37.27 4.57
C LEU A 725 -7.09 -37.39 5.88
N ILE A 726 -6.86 -38.46 6.62
CA ILE A 726 -7.59 -38.74 7.86
C ILE A 726 -6.58 -39.02 8.96
N CYS A 727 -6.79 -38.40 10.12
CA CYS A 727 -6.03 -38.69 11.33
C CYS A 727 -6.89 -39.47 12.31
N SER A 728 -6.32 -40.55 12.89
CA SER A 728 -6.83 -41.17 14.12
C SER A 728 -5.72 -41.13 15.17
N ARG A 729 -5.85 -40.20 16.11
CA ARG A 729 -4.89 -39.98 17.21
C ARG A 729 -3.44 -39.79 16.74
N ASN A 730 -2.68 -40.86 16.52
CA ASN A 730 -1.26 -40.84 16.17
C ASN A 730 -1.01 -41.20 14.70
N VAL A 731 -2.03 -41.66 13.97
CA VAL A 731 -1.89 -42.17 12.59
C VAL A 731 -2.50 -41.18 11.62
N LEU A 732 -1.79 -40.88 10.53
CA LEU A 732 -2.30 -40.21 9.34
C LEU A 732 -2.44 -41.24 8.22
N THR A 733 -3.63 -41.39 7.66
CA THR A 733 -3.89 -42.22 6.49
C THR A 733 -4.32 -41.37 5.31
N HIS A 734 -3.72 -41.61 4.15
CA HIS A 734 -4.04 -40.95 2.88
C HIS A 734 -4.75 -41.93 1.96
N TYR A 735 -6.02 -41.65 1.69
CA TYR A 735 -6.81 -42.34 0.68
C TYR A 735 -6.85 -41.53 -0.61
N HIS A 736 -6.55 -42.18 -1.73
CA HIS A 736 -6.76 -41.63 -3.07
C HIS A 736 -7.87 -42.43 -3.73
N ASP A 737 -9.01 -41.78 -4.02
CA ASP A 737 -10.19 -42.45 -4.58
C ASP A 737 -10.60 -43.72 -3.81
N LEU A 738 -10.63 -43.60 -2.48
CA LEU A 738 -11.01 -44.65 -1.51
C LEU A 738 -10.05 -45.83 -1.39
N GLN A 739 -8.93 -45.81 -2.10
CA GLN A 739 -7.84 -46.75 -1.86
C GLN A 739 -6.81 -46.12 -0.94
N GLU A 740 -6.43 -46.86 0.08
CA GLU A 740 -5.34 -46.46 0.97
C GLU A 740 -4.03 -46.43 0.15
N THR A 741 -3.45 -45.25 0.04
CA THR A 741 -2.23 -45.00 -0.75
C THR A 741 -1.01 -44.98 0.15
N ASN A 742 -1.08 -44.21 1.24
CA ASN A 742 0.02 -44.03 2.18
C ASN A 742 -0.52 -43.97 3.62
N SER A 743 0.28 -44.42 4.58
CA SER A 743 0.00 -44.29 6.01
C SER A 743 1.27 -43.87 6.74
N TYR A 744 1.14 -42.93 7.68
CA TYR A 744 2.23 -42.42 8.49
C TYR A 744 1.85 -42.52 9.96
N ILE A 745 2.69 -43.21 10.74
CA ILE A 745 2.53 -43.34 12.19
C ILE A 745 3.42 -42.29 12.86
N CYS A 746 2.81 -41.33 13.52
CA CYS A 746 3.49 -40.35 14.35
C CYS A 746 3.78 -40.93 15.73
N SER A 747 4.91 -40.53 16.33
CA SER A 747 5.25 -40.88 17.71
C SER A 747 4.37 -40.18 18.74
N GLU A 748 3.62 -39.16 18.32
CA GLU A 748 2.87 -38.23 19.16
C GLU A 748 1.46 -38.07 18.61
N VAL A 749 0.55 -37.52 19.43
CA VAL A 749 -0.82 -37.24 19.01
C VAL A 749 -0.82 -36.12 17.97
N ILE A 750 -1.52 -36.34 16.87
CA ILE A 750 -1.76 -35.39 15.78
C ILE A 750 -2.95 -34.52 16.16
N THR A 751 -2.74 -33.21 16.15
CA THR A 751 -3.75 -32.21 16.55
C THR A 751 -4.55 -31.66 15.39
N ASP A 752 -3.94 -31.53 14.20
CA ASP A 752 -4.59 -31.05 12.97
C ASP A 752 -3.81 -31.49 11.73
N VAL A 753 -4.49 -31.48 10.57
CA VAL A 753 -3.92 -31.85 9.26
C VAL A 753 -4.42 -30.94 8.15
N ILE A 754 -3.51 -30.49 7.30
CA ILE A 754 -3.82 -29.83 6.03
C ILE A 754 -2.93 -30.36 4.90
N CYS A 755 -3.22 -29.97 3.67
CA CYS A 755 -2.38 -30.27 2.51
C CYS A 755 -2.10 -29.00 1.71
N LEU A 756 -0.85 -28.84 1.25
CA LEU A 756 -0.52 -27.79 0.30
C LEU A 756 -1.17 -28.06 -1.07
N PRO A 757 -1.72 -27.04 -1.75
CA PRO A 757 -2.43 -27.21 -3.02
C PRO A 757 -1.48 -27.54 -4.18
N ILE A 758 -1.86 -28.49 -5.03
CA ILE A 758 -1.13 -28.87 -6.24
C ILE A 758 -1.62 -27.98 -7.40
N SER A 759 -0.95 -26.85 -7.65
CA SER A 759 -1.29 -25.92 -8.74
C SER A 759 -0.06 -25.30 -9.38
N GLU A 760 -0.23 -24.63 -10.54
CA GLU A 760 0.82 -23.81 -11.15
C GLU A 760 1.40 -22.81 -10.12
N GLY A 761 2.74 -22.72 -10.06
CA GLY A 761 3.48 -21.93 -9.07
C GLY A 761 4.06 -22.73 -7.90
N SER A 762 3.64 -23.98 -7.72
CA SER A 762 4.34 -24.93 -6.83
C SER A 762 5.72 -25.25 -7.40
N TRP A 763 6.70 -25.62 -6.57
CA TRP A 763 7.97 -26.11 -7.12
C TRP A 763 7.73 -27.35 -8.00
N VAL A 764 8.58 -27.52 -9.02
CA VAL A 764 8.39 -28.52 -10.08
C VAL A 764 8.46 -29.93 -9.49
N GLY A 765 7.46 -30.76 -9.78
CA GLY A 765 7.41 -32.16 -9.33
C GLY A 765 6.86 -32.39 -7.92
N ARG A 766 6.29 -31.37 -7.27
CA ARG A 766 5.65 -31.55 -5.95
C ARG A 766 4.43 -32.47 -6.04
N GLY A 767 4.48 -33.58 -5.30
CA GLY A 767 3.31 -34.42 -5.05
C GLY A 767 2.36 -33.80 -4.02
N LEU A 768 1.38 -34.59 -3.58
CA LEU A 768 0.55 -34.24 -2.43
C LEU A 768 1.45 -34.10 -1.19
N THR A 769 1.38 -32.96 -0.50
CA THR A 769 2.24 -32.64 0.65
C THR A 769 1.38 -32.42 1.90
N PRO A 770 1.07 -33.47 2.66
CA PRO A 770 0.41 -33.36 3.95
C PRO A 770 1.28 -32.65 4.99
N ILE A 771 0.64 -31.85 5.83
CA ILE A 771 1.27 -31.14 6.95
C ILE A 771 0.46 -31.48 8.18
N ILE A 772 1.14 -32.00 9.21
CA ILE A 772 0.52 -32.35 10.48
C ILE A 772 1.16 -31.57 11.62
N SER A 773 0.35 -31.11 12.56
CA SER A 773 0.79 -30.59 13.85
C SER A 773 0.64 -31.65 14.94
N CYS A 774 1.56 -31.66 15.91
CA CYS A 774 1.58 -32.67 16.96
C CYS A 774 1.81 -32.05 18.36
N GLU A 775 1.45 -32.78 19.41
CA GLU A 775 1.54 -32.35 20.81
C GLU A 775 2.99 -32.11 21.31
N ASP A 776 4.01 -32.57 20.59
CA ASP A 776 5.41 -32.31 20.92
C ASP A 776 5.96 -30.97 20.40
N LYS A 777 5.07 -30.02 20.07
CA LYS A 777 5.41 -28.67 19.58
C LYS A 777 6.18 -28.68 18.26
N LYS A 778 5.86 -29.66 17.41
CA LYS A 778 6.48 -29.82 16.10
C LYS A 778 5.42 -29.94 15.01
N ILE A 779 5.75 -29.37 13.86
CA ILE A 779 4.98 -29.50 12.63
C ILE A 779 5.81 -30.35 11.67
N ARG A 780 5.22 -31.43 11.17
CA ARG A 780 5.88 -32.43 10.31
C ARG A 780 5.36 -32.30 8.89
N ILE A 781 6.27 -32.16 7.94
CA ILE A 781 5.96 -32.02 6.52
C ILE A 781 6.22 -33.38 5.88
N LEU A 782 5.21 -33.92 5.20
CA LEU A 782 5.23 -35.25 4.60
C LEU A 782 5.11 -35.13 3.08
N SER A 783 5.74 -36.05 2.36
CA SER A 783 5.56 -36.21 0.92
C SER A 783 5.66 -37.69 0.56
N ASN A 784 4.75 -38.18 -0.27
CA ASN A 784 4.71 -39.59 -0.69
C ASN A 784 4.76 -40.60 0.47
N GLY A 785 4.11 -40.30 1.59
CA GLY A 785 4.08 -41.17 2.78
C GLY A 785 5.32 -41.10 3.68
N GLU A 786 6.36 -40.37 3.28
CA GLU A 786 7.58 -40.20 4.06
C GLU A 786 7.69 -38.82 4.69
N LEU A 787 8.38 -38.75 5.83
CA LEU A 787 8.69 -37.50 6.51
C LEU A 787 9.82 -36.76 5.77
N CYS A 788 9.52 -35.57 5.26
CA CYS A 788 10.53 -34.72 4.61
C CYS A 788 11.39 -33.99 5.63
N TYR A 789 10.76 -33.19 6.50
CA TYR A 789 11.43 -32.43 7.55
C TYR A 789 10.45 -32.00 8.65
N ILE A 790 11.01 -31.48 9.74
CA ILE A 790 10.26 -31.07 10.93
C ILE A 790 10.58 -29.61 11.24
N ILE A 791 9.55 -28.83 11.57
CA ILE A 791 9.68 -27.48 12.10
C ILE A 791 9.31 -27.48 13.57
N LYS A 792 10.14 -26.87 14.41
CA LYS A 792 9.87 -26.66 15.83
C LYS A 792 9.24 -25.29 16.03
N ILE A 793 8.16 -25.23 16.80
CA ILE A 793 7.42 -24.02 17.15
C ILE A 793 7.41 -23.82 18.67
N SER A 794 6.90 -22.69 19.17
CA SER A 794 6.99 -22.36 20.61
C SER A 794 6.02 -23.17 21.48
N ASP A 795 4.86 -23.50 20.94
CA ASP A 795 3.85 -24.34 21.61
C ASP A 795 3.06 -25.21 20.63
N VAL A 796 2.17 -26.06 21.14
CA VAL A 796 1.37 -26.99 20.34
C VAL A 796 0.44 -26.21 19.42
N ALA A 797 0.53 -26.43 18.11
CA ALA A 797 -0.43 -25.90 17.14
C ALA A 797 -1.75 -26.68 17.25
N ASN A 798 -2.84 -25.99 17.57
CA ASN A 798 -4.19 -26.57 17.62
C ASN A 798 -4.90 -26.49 16.26
N ILE A 799 -4.56 -25.50 15.43
CA ILE A 799 -5.14 -25.33 14.11
C ILE A 799 -4.06 -24.96 13.08
N LEU A 800 -4.18 -25.55 11.89
CA LEU A 800 -3.41 -25.23 10.70
C LEU A 800 -4.34 -24.68 9.63
N SER A 801 -3.88 -23.69 8.87
CA SER A 801 -4.64 -23.13 7.76
C SER A 801 -3.71 -22.69 6.63
N LEU A 802 -4.14 -22.92 5.38
CA LEU A 802 -3.42 -22.40 4.22
C LEU A 802 -3.44 -20.88 4.25
N TYR A 803 -2.28 -20.24 4.13
CA TYR A 803 -2.22 -18.79 4.11
C TYR A 803 -3.06 -18.25 2.94
N MET A 804 -3.96 -17.31 3.21
CA MET A 804 -4.90 -16.75 2.21
C MET A 804 -5.80 -17.80 1.51
N ASN A 805 -6.07 -18.93 2.17
CA ASN A 805 -6.80 -20.11 1.66
C ASN A 805 -6.11 -20.90 0.52
N ASP A 806 -4.98 -20.43 -0.01
CA ASP A 806 -4.32 -21.03 -1.17
C ASP A 806 -2.80 -21.22 -1.03
N GLY A 807 -2.27 -20.94 0.16
CA GLY A 807 -0.84 -21.00 0.46
C GLY A 807 -0.09 -19.71 0.11
N GLY A 808 -0.81 -18.62 -0.18
CA GLY A 808 -0.27 -17.34 -0.61
C GLY A 808 0.32 -17.39 -2.01
N TYR A 809 1.03 -16.31 -2.38
CA TYR A 809 1.64 -16.18 -3.71
C TYR A 809 2.58 -17.35 -4.06
N SER A 810 3.30 -17.89 -3.08
CA SER A 810 4.21 -19.03 -3.25
C SER A 810 3.54 -20.41 -3.13
N ARG A 811 2.22 -20.49 -2.85
CA ARG A 811 1.45 -21.75 -2.72
C ARG A 811 2.03 -22.74 -1.69
N GLN A 812 2.80 -22.24 -0.72
CA GLN A 812 3.55 -23.05 0.26
C GLN A 812 3.55 -22.45 1.67
N LYS A 813 2.79 -21.38 1.91
CA LYS A 813 2.70 -20.74 3.23
C LYS A 813 1.56 -21.30 4.05
N VAL A 814 1.81 -21.53 5.33
CA VAL A 814 0.83 -22.08 6.27
C VAL A 814 0.81 -21.26 7.54
N LEU A 815 -0.38 -20.85 7.95
CA LEU A 815 -0.61 -20.20 9.23
C LEU A 815 -0.97 -21.26 10.28
N TYR A 816 -0.45 -21.11 11.49
CA TYR A 816 -0.82 -21.96 12.62
C TYR A 816 -1.26 -21.11 13.81
N GLY A 817 -2.20 -21.65 14.59
CA GLY A 817 -2.64 -21.09 15.86
C GLY A 817 -2.35 -22.06 16.99
N THR A 818 -1.71 -21.59 18.07
CA THR A 818 -1.27 -22.44 19.18
C THR A 818 -2.29 -22.50 20.33
N ILE A 819 -2.08 -23.48 21.23
CA ILE A 819 -2.86 -23.63 22.46
C ILE A 819 -2.64 -22.50 23.48
N ASP A 820 -1.49 -21.81 23.43
CA ASP A 820 -1.14 -20.70 24.32
C ASP A 820 -1.48 -19.33 23.72
N GLY A 821 -2.18 -19.29 22.57
CA GLY A 821 -2.67 -18.04 22.00
C GLY A 821 -1.66 -17.28 21.16
N LYS A 822 -0.86 -17.98 20.35
CA LYS A 822 0.03 -17.38 19.36
C LYS A 822 -0.38 -17.75 17.94
N ILE A 823 -0.18 -16.80 17.02
CA ILE A 823 -0.29 -17.02 15.58
C ILE A 823 1.11 -17.04 14.99
N GLY A 824 1.42 -18.02 14.14
CA GLY A 824 2.66 -18.01 13.36
C GLY A 824 2.43 -18.33 11.90
N LEU A 825 3.39 -17.91 11.07
CA LEU A 825 3.40 -18.17 9.63
C LEU A 825 4.64 -18.97 9.25
N LEU A 826 4.41 -20.07 8.54
CA LEU A 826 5.42 -20.94 7.99
C LEU A 826 5.60 -20.67 6.51
N ASP A 827 6.84 -20.73 6.07
CA ASP A 827 7.19 -20.92 4.66
C ASP A 827 7.76 -22.33 4.52
N LEU A 828 7.17 -23.13 3.61
CA LEU A 828 7.43 -24.56 3.50
C LEU A 828 8.01 -24.95 2.11
N PRO A 829 9.23 -24.49 1.74
CA PRO A 829 10.03 -24.99 0.62
C PRO A 829 10.28 -26.52 0.69
N GLU A 830 10.86 -27.12 -0.37
CA GLU A 830 11.04 -28.59 -0.49
C GLU A 830 11.91 -29.14 0.63
N LYS A 831 12.85 -28.29 1.07
CA LYS A 831 13.74 -28.52 2.19
C LYS A 831 13.86 -27.22 2.97
N ASP A 832 14.20 -27.33 4.25
CA ASP A 832 14.51 -26.20 5.12
C ASP A 832 13.35 -25.22 5.35
N GLY A 833 12.15 -25.77 5.60
CA GLY A 833 11.00 -24.95 6.01
C GLY A 833 11.26 -24.20 7.31
N LYS A 834 10.68 -23.00 7.43
CA LYS A 834 10.97 -22.05 8.51
C LYS A 834 9.72 -21.32 8.99
N VAL A 835 9.77 -20.89 10.25
CA VAL A 835 8.85 -19.90 10.81
C VAL A 835 9.29 -18.52 10.34
N LEU A 836 8.44 -17.82 9.58
CA LEU A 836 8.71 -16.45 9.14
C LEU A 836 8.57 -15.46 10.29
N TRP A 837 7.51 -15.61 11.07
CA TRP A 837 7.25 -14.86 12.30
C TRP A 837 6.24 -15.62 13.16
N GLU A 838 6.21 -15.28 14.44
CA GLU A 838 5.22 -15.73 15.42
C GLU A 838 4.88 -14.53 16.31
N ILE A 839 3.59 -14.31 16.57
CA ILE A 839 3.07 -13.19 17.35
C ILE A 839 2.14 -13.66 18.46
N ASP A 840 2.20 -13.00 19.61
CA ASP A 840 1.26 -13.19 20.70
C ASP A 840 -0.09 -12.51 20.38
N THR A 841 -1.19 -13.17 20.75
CA THR A 841 -2.55 -12.60 20.66
C THR A 841 -2.91 -11.83 21.94
N THR A 842 -4.10 -11.23 22.01
CA THR A 842 -4.47 -10.39 23.18
C THR A 842 -4.68 -11.16 24.49
N SER A 843 -4.82 -12.49 24.43
CA SER A 843 -4.94 -13.33 25.63
C SER A 843 -4.30 -14.69 25.40
N ILE A 844 -3.80 -15.29 26.47
CA ILE A 844 -3.15 -16.60 26.50
C ILE A 844 -4.23 -17.69 26.46
N SER A 845 -4.87 -17.86 25.32
CA SER A 845 -5.96 -18.83 25.12
C SER A 845 -5.84 -19.53 23.78
N LYS A 846 -6.21 -20.80 23.76
CA LYS A 846 -6.14 -21.69 22.59
C LYS A 846 -6.88 -21.08 21.40
N ILE A 847 -6.18 -20.94 20.28
CA ILE A 847 -6.79 -20.54 19.01
C ILE A 847 -7.52 -21.75 18.43
N THR A 848 -8.83 -21.63 18.24
CA THR A 848 -9.72 -22.71 17.82
C THR A 848 -10.14 -22.62 16.36
N SER A 849 -10.08 -21.42 15.78
CA SER A 849 -10.48 -21.19 14.39
C SER A 849 -9.70 -20.04 13.77
N VAL A 850 -9.47 -20.14 12.46
CA VAL A 850 -8.82 -19.12 11.63
C VAL A 850 -9.62 -19.04 10.33
N PHE A 851 -9.94 -17.82 9.89
CA PHE A 851 -10.62 -17.59 8.62
C PHE A 851 -10.06 -16.36 7.90
N TYR A 852 -9.91 -16.45 6.59
CA TYR A 852 -9.46 -15.35 5.74
C TYR A 852 -10.66 -14.72 5.03
N TYR A 853 -10.89 -13.42 5.24
CA TYR A 853 -11.96 -12.69 4.57
C TYR A 853 -11.66 -11.20 4.49
N SER A 854 -11.95 -10.56 3.36
CA SER A 854 -11.78 -9.10 3.22
C SER A 854 -13.00 -8.38 3.83
N LEU A 855 -12.93 -8.09 5.13
CA LEU A 855 -13.94 -7.31 5.85
C LEU A 855 -13.68 -5.80 5.75
N TYR A 856 -12.40 -5.42 5.79
CA TYR A 856 -11.98 -4.01 5.77
C TYR A 856 -11.71 -3.48 4.35
N GLY A 857 -11.83 -4.33 3.32
CA GLY A 857 -11.61 -3.95 1.93
C GLY A 857 -10.14 -3.71 1.54
N ASN A 858 -9.22 -4.30 2.31
CA ASN A 858 -7.77 -4.23 2.06
C ASN A 858 -7.37 -5.06 0.83
N SER A 859 -6.16 -4.83 0.31
CA SER A 859 -5.59 -5.57 -0.85
C SER A 859 -5.41 -7.06 -0.56
N HIS A 860 -5.12 -7.42 0.69
CA HIS A 860 -5.05 -8.79 1.18
C HIS A 860 -6.26 -9.08 2.10
N PRO A 861 -6.77 -10.33 2.13
CA PRO A 861 -7.81 -10.73 3.06
C PRO A 861 -7.37 -10.52 4.51
N ASP A 862 -8.32 -10.14 5.36
CA ASP A 862 -8.08 -10.02 6.79
C ASP A 862 -8.09 -11.41 7.44
N ILE A 863 -7.30 -11.58 8.50
CA ILE A 863 -7.15 -12.82 9.25
C ILE A 863 -8.01 -12.69 10.51
N ILE A 864 -9.03 -13.54 10.62
CA ILE A 864 -9.97 -13.53 11.74
C ILE A 864 -9.74 -14.81 12.52
N ILE A 865 -9.42 -14.67 13.80
CA ILE A 865 -9.19 -15.81 14.69
C ILE A 865 -10.25 -15.87 15.77
N GLY A 866 -10.64 -17.08 16.13
CA GLY A 866 -11.51 -17.37 17.27
C GLY A 866 -10.74 -18.14 18.33
N LYS A 867 -11.01 -17.83 19.59
CA LYS A 867 -10.32 -18.40 20.74
C LYS A 867 -11.28 -19.07 21.70
N ASP A 868 -10.73 -20.00 22.48
CA ASP A 868 -11.45 -20.78 23.47
C ASP A 868 -11.99 -19.92 24.63
N ASP A 869 -11.44 -18.74 24.88
CA ASP A 869 -11.94 -17.81 25.91
C ASP A 869 -13.07 -16.88 25.42
N GLY A 870 -13.60 -17.13 24.22
CA GLY A 870 -14.67 -16.36 23.61
C GLY A 870 -14.22 -15.11 22.85
N ILE A 871 -12.90 -14.84 22.81
CA ILE A 871 -12.36 -13.69 22.08
C ILE A 871 -12.21 -14.01 20.59
N ILE A 872 -12.68 -13.10 19.76
CA ILE A 872 -12.46 -13.06 18.32
C ILE A 872 -11.53 -11.88 18.03
N GLU A 873 -10.44 -12.12 17.32
CA GLU A 873 -9.48 -11.07 16.97
C GLU A 873 -9.37 -10.92 15.45
N PHE A 874 -9.23 -9.69 15.00
CA PHE A 874 -9.20 -9.33 13.59
C PHE A 874 -7.85 -8.71 13.28
N TYR A 875 -7.13 -9.30 12.34
CA TYR A 875 -5.82 -8.85 11.94
C TYR A 875 -5.78 -8.50 10.46
N ASN A 876 -4.97 -7.50 10.12
CA ASN A 876 -4.66 -7.17 8.74
C ASN A 876 -3.20 -7.55 8.42
N ALA A 877 -2.99 -8.19 7.27
CA ALA A 877 -1.67 -8.49 6.72
C ALA A 877 -1.26 -7.40 5.69
N ASP A 878 -0.06 -6.86 5.85
CA ASP A 878 0.53 -5.90 4.90
C ASP A 878 1.17 -6.61 3.68
N GLU A 879 1.76 -5.84 2.74
CA GLU A 879 2.45 -6.39 1.55
C GLU A 879 3.72 -7.20 1.87
N MET A 880 4.23 -7.12 3.11
CA MET A 880 5.36 -7.91 3.60
C MET A 880 4.92 -9.08 4.50
N ASP A 881 3.62 -9.41 4.48
CA ASP A 881 2.98 -10.43 5.32
C ASP A 881 3.06 -10.17 6.85
N ASN A 882 3.31 -8.94 7.30
CA ASN A 882 3.26 -8.62 8.74
C ASN A 882 1.81 -8.41 9.20
N LEU A 883 1.45 -8.99 10.34
CA LEU A 883 0.11 -8.78 10.93
C LEU A 883 0.04 -7.59 11.86
N THR A 884 -1.09 -6.88 11.76
CA THR A 884 -1.49 -5.83 12.70
C THR A 884 -2.89 -6.12 13.25
N LEU A 885 -3.03 -6.16 14.57
CA LEU A 885 -4.33 -6.29 15.23
C LEU A 885 -5.18 -5.04 14.97
N LYS A 886 -6.41 -5.22 14.51
CA LYS A 886 -7.39 -4.15 14.26
C LYS A 886 -8.38 -4.00 15.41
N GLN A 887 -9.03 -5.09 15.81
CA GLN A 887 -10.02 -5.10 16.89
C GLN A 887 -10.14 -6.49 17.53
N SER A 888 -10.82 -6.54 18.67
CA SER A 888 -11.24 -7.79 19.32
C SER A 888 -12.72 -7.71 19.73
N TYR A 889 -13.42 -8.85 19.73
CA TYR A 889 -14.82 -8.99 20.15
C TYR A 889 -14.94 -10.17 21.12
N ASN A 890 -15.63 -10.03 22.25
CA ASN A 890 -15.83 -11.10 23.22
C ASN A 890 -17.26 -11.68 23.14
N CYS A 891 -17.39 -13.00 23.10
CA CYS A 891 -18.64 -13.73 22.96
C CYS A 891 -19.11 -14.43 24.25
N ASP A 892 -18.28 -14.44 25.30
CA ASP A 892 -18.51 -15.08 26.61
C ASP A 892 -18.70 -16.62 26.58
N ASP A 893 -18.49 -17.26 25.44
CA ASP A 893 -18.59 -18.70 25.22
C ASP A 893 -17.44 -19.14 24.29
N SER A 894 -16.90 -20.34 24.49
CA SER A 894 -15.83 -20.89 23.66
C SER A 894 -16.18 -20.83 22.18
N ILE A 895 -15.33 -20.22 21.37
CA ILE A 895 -15.48 -20.25 19.92
C ILE A 895 -15.00 -21.60 19.40
N THR A 896 -15.81 -22.27 18.57
CA THR A 896 -15.46 -23.56 17.95
C THR A 896 -15.26 -23.46 16.45
N GLY A 897 -15.83 -22.42 15.82
CA GLY A 897 -15.71 -22.18 14.39
C GLY A 897 -16.05 -20.74 14.03
N ILE A 898 -15.31 -20.22 13.05
CA ILE A 898 -15.55 -18.92 12.43
C ILE A 898 -15.54 -19.11 10.92
N VAL A 899 -16.54 -18.54 10.25
CA VAL A 899 -16.61 -18.43 8.80
C VAL A 899 -17.20 -17.07 8.43
N CYS A 900 -16.82 -16.53 7.28
CA CYS A 900 -17.31 -15.23 6.84
C CYS A 900 -18.03 -15.32 5.50
N GLY A 901 -19.19 -14.66 5.41
CA GLY A 901 -20.02 -14.65 4.22
C GLY A 901 -21.31 -13.87 4.45
N ARG A 902 -22.16 -13.75 3.43
CA ARG A 902 -23.41 -12.99 3.54
C ARG A 902 -24.56 -13.98 3.78
N PHE A 903 -25.17 -13.96 4.97
CA PHE A 903 -26.21 -14.94 5.32
C PHE A 903 -27.59 -14.30 5.51
N THR A 904 -27.68 -13.21 6.25
CA THR A 904 -28.94 -12.48 6.46
C THR A 904 -29.23 -11.45 5.40
N ASN A 905 -28.22 -10.67 5.00
CA ASN A 905 -28.38 -9.59 4.05
C ASN A 905 -27.33 -9.66 2.94
N PRO A 906 -27.72 -9.70 1.65
CA PRO A 906 -26.77 -9.84 0.55
C PRO A 906 -25.86 -8.62 0.35
N ASN A 907 -26.12 -7.51 1.03
CA ASN A 907 -25.34 -6.29 0.94
C ASN A 907 -24.32 -6.10 2.07
N TYR A 908 -24.44 -6.88 3.16
CA TYR A 908 -23.57 -6.75 4.32
C TYR A 908 -22.79 -8.04 4.54
N ASP A 909 -21.51 -7.89 4.84
CA ASP A 909 -20.65 -9.01 5.20
C ASP A 909 -20.89 -9.40 6.67
N GLU A 910 -20.87 -10.69 6.95
CA GLU A 910 -21.16 -11.23 8.28
C GLU A 910 -20.10 -12.25 8.67
N ILE A 911 -19.75 -12.26 9.96
CA ILE A 911 -18.92 -13.29 10.57
C ILE A 911 -19.87 -14.24 11.28
N ILE A 912 -19.99 -15.45 10.77
CA ILE A 912 -20.84 -16.50 11.31
C ILE A 912 -19.98 -17.35 12.23
N ILE A 913 -20.47 -17.55 13.46
CA ILE A 913 -19.73 -18.14 14.56
C ILE A 913 -20.53 -19.30 15.12
N SER A 914 -19.82 -20.37 15.48
CA SER A 914 -20.33 -21.44 16.33
C SER A 914 -19.62 -21.39 17.67
N SER A 915 -20.39 -21.52 18.75
CA SER A 915 -19.85 -21.67 20.10
C SER A 915 -19.90 -23.13 20.57
N TYR A 916 -19.21 -23.42 21.68
CA TYR A 916 -19.21 -24.75 22.28
C TYR A 916 -20.61 -25.18 22.73
N SER A 917 -21.38 -24.27 23.34
CA SER A 917 -22.76 -24.56 23.78
C SER A 917 -23.78 -24.69 22.63
N GLY A 918 -23.32 -24.59 21.38
CA GLY A 918 -24.13 -24.82 20.19
C GLY A 918 -24.82 -23.59 19.63
N TRP A 919 -24.53 -22.38 20.13
CA TRP A 919 -25.05 -21.17 19.52
C TRP A 919 -24.42 -20.93 18.15
N ILE A 920 -25.26 -20.76 17.14
CA ILE A 920 -24.91 -20.28 15.81
C ILE A 920 -25.42 -18.85 15.69
N PHE A 921 -24.50 -17.90 15.62
CA PHE A 921 -24.82 -16.49 15.54
C PHE A 921 -23.94 -15.77 14.52
N SER A 922 -24.43 -14.64 14.04
CA SER A 922 -23.76 -13.78 13.07
C SER A 922 -23.36 -12.48 13.74
N LEU A 923 -22.15 -12.00 13.46
CA LEU A 923 -21.73 -10.63 13.69
C LEU A 923 -21.79 -9.90 12.35
N THR A 924 -22.87 -9.15 12.13
CA THR A 924 -23.11 -8.44 10.86
C THR A 924 -22.48 -7.05 10.85
N THR A 925 -21.99 -6.65 9.69
CA THR A 925 -21.60 -5.27 9.39
C THR A 925 -22.80 -4.36 9.11
N GLU A 926 -24.02 -4.90 9.08
CA GLU A 926 -25.24 -4.11 8.99
C GLU A 926 -25.35 -3.20 10.23
N PRO A 927 -25.48 -1.88 10.04
CA PRO A 927 -25.64 -0.96 11.16
C PRO A 927 -26.94 -1.30 11.90
N PRO A 928 -26.92 -1.33 13.25
CA PRO A 928 -28.11 -1.64 14.02
C PRO A 928 -29.21 -0.65 13.66
N LYS A 929 -30.41 -1.16 13.34
CA LYS A 929 -31.57 -0.32 13.02
C LYS A 929 -31.91 0.52 14.26
N GLY A 930 -31.42 1.76 14.28
CA GLY A 930 -31.70 2.68 15.37
C GLY A 930 -33.20 2.89 15.48
N ASN A 931 -33.75 2.72 16.69
CA ASN A 931 -35.06 3.23 17.04
C ASN A 931 -35.03 4.75 16.84
N LYS A 932 -35.42 5.21 15.64
CA LYS A 932 -35.75 6.62 15.46
C LYS A 932 -37.02 6.88 16.24
N GLU A 933 -36.93 7.74 17.25
CA GLU A 933 -38.09 8.38 17.86
C GLU A 933 -38.94 9.00 16.75
N GLY A 934 -40.02 8.31 16.34
CA GLY A 934 -40.93 8.75 15.27
C GLY A 934 -41.36 7.68 14.26
N GLU A 935 -40.62 6.59 14.08
CA GLU A 935 -41.03 5.48 13.18
C GLU A 935 -41.49 4.26 13.96
N LYS A 936 -42.81 4.17 14.21
CA LYS A 936 -43.50 3.03 14.85
C LYS A 936 -43.47 1.70 14.05
N ASN A 937 -42.56 1.51 13.09
CA ASN A 937 -42.70 0.46 12.07
C ASN A 937 -41.61 -0.66 12.07
N SER A 938 -40.79 -0.82 13.11
CA SER A 938 -39.92 -2.02 13.27
C SER A 938 -40.13 -2.82 14.57
N ILE A 939 -41.08 -2.43 15.41
CA ILE A 939 -41.51 -3.17 16.61
C ILE A 939 -42.21 -4.53 16.32
N PRO A 940 -42.86 -4.81 15.16
CA PRO A 940 -43.66 -6.04 15.02
C PRO A 940 -42.88 -7.34 15.19
N GLN A 941 -41.63 -7.40 14.73
CA GLN A 941 -40.91 -8.67 14.64
C GLN A 941 -40.38 -9.19 15.98
N PHE A 942 -39.95 -8.29 16.87
CA PHE A 942 -39.48 -8.68 18.21
C PHE A 942 -40.65 -9.12 19.09
N ASP A 943 -41.76 -8.39 19.07
CA ASP A 943 -42.97 -8.75 19.83
C ASP A 943 -43.56 -10.08 19.34
N ILE A 944 -43.59 -10.33 18.02
CA ILE A 944 -44.02 -11.63 17.47
C ILE A 944 -43.11 -12.76 17.95
N LYS A 945 -41.78 -12.58 17.90
CA LYS A 945 -40.82 -13.61 18.32
C LYS A 945 -40.89 -13.85 19.83
N MET A 946 -41.09 -12.80 20.62
CA MET A 946 -41.29 -12.88 22.07
C MET A 946 -42.59 -13.59 22.43
N GLU A 947 -43.69 -13.33 21.72
CA GLU A 947 -44.97 -14.06 21.87
C GLU A 947 -44.81 -15.55 21.52
N GLN A 948 -44.13 -15.87 20.41
CA GLN A 948 -43.85 -17.27 20.04
C GLN A 948 -43.02 -17.98 21.12
N LEU A 949 -41.95 -17.36 21.59
CA LEU A 949 -41.11 -17.91 22.66
C LEU A 949 -41.89 -18.09 23.97
N LYS A 950 -42.74 -17.12 24.37
CA LYS A 950 -43.59 -17.27 25.56
C LYS A 950 -44.53 -18.46 25.43
N LYS A 951 -45.12 -18.66 24.26
CA LYS A 951 -46.03 -19.77 24.01
C LYS A 951 -45.31 -21.12 24.08
N GLU A 952 -44.14 -21.20 23.46
CA GLU A 952 -43.28 -22.39 23.48
C GLU A 952 -42.80 -22.72 24.89
N VAL A 953 -42.40 -21.70 25.68
CA VAL A 953 -42.03 -21.87 27.10
C VAL A 953 -43.19 -22.41 27.93
N ILE A 954 -44.40 -21.87 27.78
CA ILE A 954 -45.58 -22.35 28.53
C ILE A 954 -45.89 -23.82 28.19
N GLU A 955 -45.78 -24.18 26.90
CA GLU A 955 -46.05 -25.54 26.44
C GLU A 955 -44.99 -26.54 26.96
N LEU A 956 -43.71 -26.15 26.92
CA LEU A 956 -42.61 -26.94 27.47
C LEU A 956 -42.67 -27.04 28.99
N GLU A 957 -43.00 -25.97 29.72
CA GLU A 957 -43.18 -26.00 31.17
C GLU A 957 -44.30 -26.95 31.58
N SER A 958 -45.41 -26.96 30.85
CA SER A 958 -46.51 -27.90 31.07
C SER A 958 -46.06 -29.35 30.87
N GLN A 959 -45.34 -29.63 29.78
CA GLN A 959 -44.81 -30.97 29.51
C GLN A 959 -43.81 -31.42 30.59
N ILE A 960 -42.88 -30.54 30.98
CA ILE A 960 -41.89 -30.83 32.03
C ILE A 960 -42.59 -31.09 33.37
N GLN A 961 -43.62 -30.32 33.72
CA GLN A 961 -44.37 -30.52 34.95
C GLN A 961 -45.12 -31.86 34.96
N GLU A 962 -45.71 -32.26 33.83
CA GLU A 962 -46.35 -33.57 33.68
C GLU A 962 -45.32 -34.71 33.87
N HIS A 963 -44.18 -34.62 33.19
CA HIS A 963 -43.11 -35.60 33.29
C HIS A 963 -42.49 -35.67 34.70
N ARG A 964 -42.33 -34.52 35.38
CA ARG A 964 -41.89 -34.51 36.79
C ARG A 964 -42.88 -35.22 37.70
N THR A 965 -44.17 -34.97 37.53
CA THR A 965 -45.19 -35.62 38.35
C THR A 965 -45.12 -37.14 38.18
N LYS A 966 -45.02 -37.61 36.92
CA LYS A 966 -44.80 -39.03 36.60
C LYS A 966 -43.51 -39.59 37.21
N PHE A 967 -42.40 -38.86 37.12
CA PHE A 967 -41.12 -39.27 37.71
C PHE A 967 -41.20 -39.38 39.24
N GLN A 968 -41.89 -38.45 39.88
CA GLN A 968 -42.03 -38.41 41.34
C GLN A 968 -42.97 -39.52 41.84
N GLU A 969 -44.05 -39.83 41.12
CA GLU A 969 -44.90 -40.99 41.38
C GLU A 969 -44.12 -42.31 41.23
N ALA A 970 -43.32 -42.44 40.17
CA ALA A 970 -42.46 -43.60 39.96
C ALA A 970 -41.43 -43.75 41.09
N SER A 971 -40.85 -42.64 41.56
CA SER A 971 -39.84 -42.63 42.64
C SER A 971 -40.35 -43.11 44.00
N THR A 972 -41.67 -43.10 44.21
CA THR A 972 -42.30 -43.55 45.47
C THR A 972 -42.78 -45.00 45.44
N LYS A 973 -42.73 -45.67 44.28
CA LYS A 973 -43.08 -47.09 44.19
C LYS A 973 -41.89 -47.93 44.63
N GLU A 974 -42.12 -48.90 45.51
CA GLU A 974 -41.09 -49.80 46.06
C GLU A 974 -40.56 -50.84 45.04
N ASP A 975 -40.94 -50.77 43.77
CA ASP A 975 -40.42 -51.64 42.72
C ASP A 975 -38.98 -51.21 42.32
N GLU A 976 -38.17 -52.16 41.83
CA GLU A 976 -36.73 -52.04 41.49
C GLU A 976 -36.40 -51.06 40.33
N ASP A 977 -37.17 -49.99 40.15
CA ASP A 977 -36.93 -49.01 39.10
C ASP A 977 -35.66 -48.19 39.40
N VAL A 978 -34.62 -48.43 38.60
CA VAL A 978 -33.33 -47.75 38.71
C VAL A 978 -33.44 -46.32 38.18
N MET A 979 -33.20 -45.34 39.05
CA MET A 979 -33.05 -43.95 38.62
C MET A 979 -31.75 -43.76 37.86
N ILE A 980 -31.86 -43.26 36.63
CA ILE A 980 -30.72 -42.95 35.78
C ILE A 980 -30.38 -41.46 35.94
N ALA A 981 -29.13 -41.18 36.32
CA ALA A 981 -28.60 -39.83 36.35
C ALA A 981 -28.35 -39.34 34.90
N PRO A 982 -28.86 -38.17 34.49
CA PRO A 982 -28.46 -37.58 33.22
C PRO A 982 -26.96 -37.28 33.22
N GLU A 983 -26.25 -37.90 32.27
CA GLU A 983 -24.87 -37.53 31.94
C GLU A 983 -24.86 -36.20 31.17
N PHE A 984 -23.85 -35.40 31.47
CA PHE A 984 -23.54 -34.19 30.72
C PHE A 984 -22.05 -34.17 30.41
N VAL A 985 -21.70 -33.52 29.31
CA VAL A 985 -20.30 -33.38 28.92
C VAL A 985 -19.72 -32.15 29.61
N ILE A 986 -18.58 -32.33 30.27
CA ILE A 986 -17.75 -31.26 30.81
C ILE A 986 -16.62 -31.02 29.83
N ASN A 987 -16.48 -29.79 29.35
CA ASN A 987 -15.28 -29.34 28.66
C ASN A 987 -14.40 -28.62 29.68
N ASP A 988 -13.48 -29.36 30.29
CA ASP A 988 -12.51 -28.81 31.24
C ASP A 988 -11.13 -28.62 30.61
N ASN A 989 -10.40 -27.63 31.12
CA ASN A 989 -9.04 -27.37 30.72
C ASN A 989 -8.21 -26.92 31.93
N PHE A 990 -7.11 -27.59 32.21
CA PHE A 990 -6.24 -27.30 33.36
C PHE A 990 -4.81 -27.00 32.91
N THR A 991 -4.53 -25.71 32.67
CA THR A 991 -3.28 -25.25 32.06
C THR A 991 -2.45 -24.39 33.00
N LEU A 992 -1.13 -24.54 32.95
CA LEU A 992 -0.20 -23.69 33.68
C LEU A 992 -0.02 -22.34 32.95
N ASN A 993 -0.40 -21.24 33.61
CA ASN A 993 -0.06 -19.90 33.16
C ASN A 993 1.35 -19.54 33.65
N LYS A 994 2.31 -19.48 32.72
CA LYS A 994 3.72 -19.22 33.02
C LYS A 994 3.98 -17.82 33.56
N GLU A 995 3.23 -16.81 33.13
CA GLU A 995 3.44 -15.43 33.57
C GLU A 995 2.97 -15.21 35.01
N LEU A 996 1.83 -15.80 35.38
CA LEU A 996 1.26 -15.66 36.73
C LEU A 996 1.76 -16.72 37.72
N ALA A 997 2.52 -17.71 37.25
CA ALA A 997 2.95 -18.88 38.00
C ALA A 997 1.79 -19.58 38.73
N CYS A 998 0.65 -19.70 38.07
CA CYS A 998 -0.55 -20.37 38.59
C CYS A 998 -1.19 -21.26 37.52
N TYR A 999 -1.88 -22.31 37.95
CA TYR A 999 -2.75 -23.09 37.09
C TYR A 999 -4.07 -22.35 36.87
N THR A 1000 -4.63 -22.48 35.67
CA THR A 1000 -5.95 -21.97 35.31
C THR A 1000 -6.82 -23.17 34.97
N LEU A 1001 -7.81 -23.44 35.81
CA LEU A 1001 -8.86 -24.42 35.59
C LEU A 1001 -10.03 -23.71 34.92
N THR A 1002 -10.40 -24.17 33.74
CA THR A 1002 -11.60 -23.72 33.04
C THR A 1002 -12.58 -24.87 32.96
N ILE A 1003 -13.85 -24.62 33.30
CA ILE A 1003 -14.92 -25.62 33.23
C ILE A 1003 -16.02 -25.01 32.39
N GLU A 1004 -16.47 -25.74 31.38
CA GLU A 1004 -17.52 -25.30 30.48
C GLU A 1004 -18.57 -26.41 30.24
N LEU A 1005 -19.83 -26.01 30.23
CA LEU A 1005 -21.00 -26.87 30.08
C LEU A 1005 -21.96 -26.30 29.04
N ALA A 1006 -22.73 -27.17 28.40
CA ALA A 1006 -23.87 -26.74 27.57
C ALA A 1006 -25.01 -26.13 28.43
N LEU A 1007 -25.17 -26.66 29.66
CA LEU A 1007 -26.12 -26.17 30.66
C LEU A 1007 -25.45 -25.13 31.56
N SER A 1008 -26.21 -24.21 32.13
CA SER A 1008 -25.65 -23.26 33.09
C SER A 1008 -25.17 -23.98 34.35
N ILE A 1009 -24.00 -23.62 34.85
CA ILE A 1009 -23.42 -24.12 36.09
C ILE A 1009 -24.18 -23.51 37.27
N ASP A 1010 -24.49 -24.33 38.28
CA ASP A 1010 -25.03 -23.86 39.55
C ASP A 1010 -23.92 -23.76 40.60
N PHE A 1011 -23.18 -24.86 40.78
CA PHE A 1011 -22.08 -24.95 41.74
C PHE A 1011 -20.85 -25.63 41.14
N VAL A 1012 -19.68 -25.15 41.52
CA VAL A 1012 -18.42 -25.90 41.44
C VAL A 1012 -17.85 -26.04 42.85
N ILE A 1013 -17.58 -27.26 43.28
CA ILE A 1013 -16.91 -27.52 44.57
C ILE A 1013 -15.50 -28.00 44.28
N LEU A 1014 -14.51 -27.36 44.89
CA LEU A 1014 -13.12 -27.79 44.82
C LEU A 1014 -12.72 -28.46 46.13
N GLN A 1015 -12.11 -29.63 45.99
CA GLN A 1015 -11.51 -30.39 47.08
C GLN A 1015 -10.04 -30.64 46.74
N CYS A 1016 -9.12 -30.25 47.61
CA CYS A 1016 -7.71 -30.56 47.46
C CYS A 1016 -7.12 -31.13 48.76
N ASN A 1017 -6.25 -32.13 48.62
CA ASN A 1017 -5.47 -32.70 49.74
C ASN A 1017 -4.13 -31.97 49.96
N VAL A 1018 -3.88 -30.87 49.23
CA VAL A 1018 -2.65 -30.06 49.31
C VAL A 1018 -3.01 -28.60 49.51
N ASN A 1019 -2.14 -27.85 50.20
CA ASN A 1019 -2.33 -26.42 50.32
C ASN A 1019 -2.15 -25.76 48.95
N VAL A 1020 -3.22 -25.12 48.48
CA VAL A 1020 -3.22 -24.33 47.26
C VAL A 1020 -3.92 -23.01 47.55
N GLU A 1021 -3.45 -21.95 46.90
CA GLU A 1021 -4.04 -20.62 46.99
C GLU A 1021 -4.98 -20.43 45.80
N LEU A 1022 -6.25 -20.09 46.09
CA LEU A 1022 -7.22 -19.71 45.07
C LEU A 1022 -7.08 -18.21 44.80
N MET A 1023 -6.90 -17.84 43.54
CA MET A 1023 -6.74 -16.45 43.12
C MET A 1023 -8.03 -15.92 42.50
N ASP A 1024 -8.31 -14.64 42.73
CA ASP A 1024 -9.43 -13.96 42.10
C ASP A 1024 -9.25 -13.83 40.58
N VAL A 1025 -10.36 -13.97 39.86
CA VAL A 1025 -10.46 -13.82 38.41
C VAL A 1025 -11.54 -12.80 38.10
N ASP A 1026 -11.20 -11.66 37.52
CA ASP A 1026 -12.13 -10.54 37.30
C ASP A 1026 -13.37 -10.93 36.47
N LYS A 1027 -13.24 -11.89 35.55
CA LYS A 1027 -14.35 -12.39 34.72
C LYS A 1027 -15.29 -13.33 35.49
N ASN A 1028 -14.85 -13.88 36.62
CA ASN A 1028 -15.61 -14.87 37.37
C ASN A 1028 -16.53 -14.16 38.38
N LEU A 1029 -17.83 -14.10 38.05
CA LEU A 1029 -18.87 -13.47 38.90
C LEU A 1029 -19.42 -14.41 39.99
N SER A 1030 -18.83 -15.59 40.18
CA SER A 1030 -19.32 -16.53 41.19
C SER A 1030 -18.92 -16.10 42.60
N VAL A 1031 -19.77 -16.45 43.57
CA VAL A 1031 -19.47 -16.22 44.99
C VAL A 1031 -18.68 -17.41 45.50
N ILE A 1032 -17.48 -17.14 46.02
CA ILE A 1032 -16.63 -18.14 46.66
C ILE A 1032 -16.95 -18.25 48.16
N SER A 1033 -17.03 -19.49 48.65
CA SER A 1033 -17.09 -19.82 50.06
C SER A 1033 -16.04 -20.86 50.40
N LEU A 1034 -15.08 -20.46 51.24
CA LEU A 1034 -14.01 -21.31 51.76
C LEU A 1034 -14.47 -21.96 53.07
N THR A 1035 -14.43 -23.29 53.14
CA THR A 1035 -14.73 -24.03 54.37
C THR A 1035 -13.47 -24.14 55.21
N ASN A 1036 -13.58 -23.84 56.52
CA ASN A 1036 -12.46 -24.01 57.45
C ASN A 1036 -12.17 -25.51 57.67
N THR A 1037 -11.15 -26.02 56.97
CA THR A 1037 -10.75 -27.44 57.00
C THR A 1037 -10.14 -27.87 58.32
N ASN A 1038 -9.60 -26.93 59.12
CA ASN A 1038 -9.02 -27.23 60.43
C ASN A 1038 -10.06 -27.75 61.45
N LEU A 1039 -11.35 -27.57 61.18
CA LEU A 1039 -12.43 -28.10 62.01
C LEU A 1039 -12.63 -29.61 61.83
N PHE A 1040 -12.14 -30.20 60.74
CA PHE A 1040 -12.35 -31.61 60.38
C PHE A 1040 -11.06 -32.27 59.82
N PRO A 1041 -9.98 -32.33 60.61
CA PRO A 1041 -8.68 -32.84 60.15
C PRO A 1041 -8.72 -34.31 59.72
N GLU A 1042 -9.66 -35.11 60.25
CA GLU A 1042 -9.85 -36.52 59.88
C GLU A 1042 -10.14 -36.76 58.39
N HIS A 1043 -10.60 -35.74 57.67
CA HIS A 1043 -10.93 -35.87 56.24
C HIS A 1043 -9.74 -35.64 55.31
N GLY A 1044 -8.60 -35.17 55.80
CA GLY A 1044 -7.38 -34.97 55.00
C GLY A 1044 -7.49 -33.89 53.90
N ASN A 1045 -8.49 -33.01 53.99
CA ASN A 1045 -8.67 -31.92 53.03
C ASN A 1045 -7.86 -30.70 53.47
N ALA A 1046 -6.95 -30.24 52.62
CA ALA A 1046 -6.23 -28.99 52.81
C ALA A 1046 -7.05 -27.78 52.30
N LEU A 1047 -7.81 -27.97 51.22
CA LEU A 1047 -8.73 -26.99 50.66
C LEU A 1047 -10.12 -27.61 50.45
N LEU A 1048 -11.15 -26.88 50.90
CA LEU A 1048 -12.55 -27.07 50.50
C LEU A 1048 -13.11 -25.70 50.13
N ALA A 1049 -13.44 -25.51 48.85
CA ALA A 1049 -14.01 -24.28 48.35
C ALA A 1049 -15.27 -24.57 47.53
N SER A 1050 -16.23 -23.66 47.57
CA SER A 1050 -17.43 -23.73 46.72
C SER A 1050 -17.60 -22.41 45.97
N TYR A 1051 -17.80 -22.51 44.66
CA TYR A 1051 -18.12 -21.41 43.77
C TYR A 1051 -19.58 -21.54 43.36
N ARG A 1052 -20.38 -20.53 43.70
CA ARG A 1052 -21.80 -20.47 43.33
C ARG A 1052 -22.00 -19.45 42.21
N CYS A 1053 -22.47 -19.92 41.05
CA CYS A 1053 -22.79 -19.04 39.92
C CYS A 1053 -24.16 -18.38 40.15
N GLN A 1054 -24.17 -17.04 40.28
CA GLN A 1054 -25.42 -16.30 40.51
C GLN A 1054 -26.25 -16.15 39.24
N SER A 1055 -25.59 -15.90 38.11
CA SER A 1055 -26.17 -15.79 36.76
C SER A 1055 -26.22 -17.14 36.03
N ASN A 1056 -26.87 -17.19 34.87
CA ASN A 1056 -26.76 -18.32 33.94
C ASN A 1056 -25.36 -18.32 33.32
N THR A 1057 -24.43 -19.01 33.97
CA THR A 1057 -23.02 -19.03 33.58
C THR A 1057 -22.68 -20.42 33.05
N ASN A 1058 -22.26 -20.52 31.79
CA ASN A 1058 -21.93 -21.81 31.18
C ASN A 1058 -20.44 -22.15 31.29
N ARG A 1059 -19.58 -21.13 31.48
CA ARG A 1059 -18.13 -21.25 31.61
C ARG A 1059 -17.65 -20.58 32.90
N ILE A 1060 -16.77 -21.23 33.64
CA ILE A 1060 -16.12 -20.67 34.83
C ILE A 1060 -14.60 -20.87 34.76
N GLU A 1061 -13.85 -19.81 35.05
CA GLU A 1061 -12.39 -19.82 35.16
C GLU A 1061 -11.99 -19.68 36.63
N ILE A 1062 -11.09 -20.54 37.08
CA ILE A 1062 -10.58 -20.60 38.44
C ILE A 1062 -9.05 -20.67 38.39
N ARG A 1063 -8.37 -19.74 39.09
CA ARG A 1063 -6.91 -19.73 39.18
C ARG A 1063 -6.44 -20.33 40.49
N ILE A 1064 -5.49 -21.25 40.40
CA ILE A 1064 -4.97 -22.04 41.51
C ILE A 1064 -3.45 -21.93 41.51
N ARG A 1065 -2.88 -21.36 42.56
CA ARG A 1065 -1.44 -21.31 42.77
C ARG A 1065 -1.02 -22.45 43.69
N SER A 1066 -0.15 -23.33 43.19
CA SER A 1066 0.44 -24.42 43.96
C SER A 1066 1.64 -23.94 44.77
N VAL A 1067 1.89 -24.57 45.91
CA VAL A 1067 3.12 -24.40 46.68
C VAL A 1067 4.20 -25.32 46.11
N GLU A 1068 5.37 -24.77 45.79
CA GLU A 1068 6.49 -25.53 45.26
C GLU A 1068 6.90 -26.67 46.23
N GLY A 1069 7.08 -27.87 45.69
CA GLY A 1069 7.45 -29.07 46.46
C GLY A 1069 6.29 -29.87 47.06
N GLN A 1070 5.05 -29.39 47.00
CA GLN A 1070 3.87 -30.18 47.39
C GLN A 1070 3.15 -30.76 46.17
N TYR A 1071 2.68 -32.01 46.26
CA TYR A 1071 1.94 -32.68 45.20
C TYR A 1071 0.71 -33.39 45.76
N GLY A 1072 -0.34 -33.51 44.94
CA GLY A 1072 -1.57 -34.19 45.33
C GLY A 1072 -2.67 -34.02 44.28
N THR A 1073 -3.91 -34.27 44.69
CA THR A 1073 -5.08 -34.36 43.82
C THR A 1073 -6.03 -33.20 44.09
N LEU A 1074 -6.39 -32.48 43.03
CA LEU A 1074 -7.49 -31.54 43.01
C LEU A 1074 -8.69 -32.21 42.35
N LYS A 1075 -9.83 -32.24 43.04
CA LYS A 1075 -11.12 -32.70 42.49
C LYS A 1075 -12.05 -31.51 42.34
N ALA A 1076 -12.77 -31.45 41.23
CA ALA A 1076 -13.77 -30.42 40.96
C ALA A 1076 -15.13 -31.09 40.76
N TYR A 1077 -16.08 -30.86 41.65
CA TYR A 1077 -17.43 -31.39 41.54
C TYR A 1077 -18.32 -30.34 40.88
N ILE A 1078 -18.86 -30.66 39.71
CA ILE A 1078 -19.64 -29.76 38.87
C ILE A 1078 -21.12 -30.13 38.93
N VAL A 1079 -21.96 -29.13 39.20
CA VAL A 1079 -23.41 -29.28 39.30
C VAL A 1079 -24.09 -28.29 38.35
N PRO A 1080 -24.74 -28.74 37.26
CA PRO A 1080 -25.51 -27.88 36.36
C PRO A 1080 -26.87 -27.47 36.96
N ARG A 1081 -27.41 -26.38 36.44
CA ARG A 1081 -28.82 -25.98 36.53
C ARG A 1081 -29.63 -26.86 35.57
N GLY A 1082 -29.97 -28.05 36.06
CA GLY A 1082 -30.83 -29.01 35.38
C GLY A 1082 -31.60 -29.85 36.40
N LEU A 1083 -32.65 -30.51 35.93
CA LEU A 1083 -33.40 -31.48 36.73
C LEU A 1083 -33.49 -32.81 35.99
N PRO A 1084 -33.25 -33.95 36.67
CA PRO A 1084 -32.80 -34.05 38.06
C PRO A 1084 -31.39 -33.46 38.25
N LYS A 1085 -31.11 -32.94 39.44
CA LYS A 1085 -29.78 -32.39 39.75
C LYS A 1085 -28.79 -33.53 39.87
N THR A 1086 -27.75 -33.48 39.06
CA THR A 1086 -26.63 -34.42 39.09
C THR A 1086 -25.33 -33.69 39.39
N CYS A 1087 -24.37 -34.45 39.88
CA CYS A 1087 -23.02 -34.00 40.17
C CYS A 1087 -22.06 -34.93 39.43
N GLN A 1088 -21.08 -34.37 38.75
CA GLN A 1088 -20.00 -35.10 38.10
C GLN A 1088 -18.67 -34.51 38.59
N PHE A 1089 -17.64 -35.32 38.81
CA PHE A 1089 -16.42 -34.92 39.54
C PHE A 1089 -15.13 -35.21 38.79
#